data_AF-A0A7J4QM62-F1
#
_entry.id   AF-A0A7J4QM62-F1
#
_cell.length_a   1.000
_cell.length_b   1.000
_cell.length_c   1.000
_cell.angle_alpha   90.00
_cell.angle_beta   90.00
_cell.angle_gamma   90.00
#
_symmetry.space_group_name_H-M   'P 1'
#
loop_
_entity.id
_entity.type
_entity.pdbx_description
1 polymer ?
#
loop_
_entity_poly.entity_id
_entity_poly.type
_entity_poly.pdbx_seq_one_letter_code
_entity_poly.pdbx_strand_id
1 'polypeptide(L)'
;RTPRPGFFVTTLAIGLGGLWAYLILDWGGYWAWDPVETASFLPWLALTVMAHLRTVPTKVPPAVLRGVGLMTGALALFATLVTRAGGAWASSVHTFVVDAEGSSPPDAFGRIVALAVDSGPGIEVMTYLLVLLGLVGWWFADVAVSAGSRRHAPSLVSDLAVPLLVLVAVLLEAFSSTPVALLGKQSFPWLWAAVIMLPPVAATRRIRVEDRAEGHSFGRPYGVPLDLFMAVLIAVLGGDVFLAVLWLALFAPLAHSTSPTEAWPAAVAGVALALAAAWTDLAEVGVAVLMLLPFLLPWLLEGESEEEASKGSSLKRSMLRASLWAGAGLSGLVLVLTLVILLGSIDQIHFAAHEVYTSVLIASAGGAFVLYGTRDEPPQRRMALLVAALACSGLGVWLAPGWWGGDALEALSSLVLRGHVAWIVLPVLLMAVPIVARELGRRVRATSSTPLWRRIPVQAHVVHLGLLLLLVGHVFTTTLVDRGDPIHRITMLQDEAVVVDGLSYTFTELTLVPEDELRVGDGGIFATIEVRDGERNLGTVEPGMVRFDASGFPRSEVDVLRRWSGDVVFIFDYSQADTLMPQTLGDDGEGVDAVRITVYRLPQSHLVWVGWGLMLLGMAALGLRHAGSPPPSSAAA
;
A
#
# COMPACT_ATOMS: atom_id res chain seq x y z
N ARG A 1 10.65 11.27 19.29
CA ARG A 1 9.25 11.32 19.83
C ARG A 1 8.42 10.22 19.16
N THR A 2 7.23 9.87 19.67
CA THR A 2 6.49 8.63 19.31
C THR A 2 5.85 8.68 17.91
N PRO A 3 5.77 7.56 17.15
CA PRO A 3 5.14 7.51 15.81
C PRO A 3 3.60 7.68 15.83
N ARG A 4 3.03 7.80 17.03
CA ARG A 4 1.58 7.71 17.28
C ARG A 4 0.75 8.81 16.60
N PRO A 5 1.16 10.09 16.58
CA PRO A 5 0.43 11.13 15.85
C PRO A 5 0.42 10.87 14.34
N GLY A 6 1.56 10.42 13.78
CA GLY A 6 1.64 10.05 12.36
C GLY A 6 0.68 8.92 12.01
N PHE A 7 0.51 7.94 12.90
CA PHE A 7 -0.42 6.82 12.70
C PHE A 7 -1.88 7.28 12.62
N PHE A 8 -2.27 8.22 13.47
CA PHE A 8 -3.61 8.83 13.40
C PHE A 8 -3.81 9.61 12.10
N VAL A 9 -2.85 10.49 11.75
CA VAL A 9 -2.96 11.34 10.55
C VAL A 9 -3.02 10.51 9.27
N THR A 10 -2.16 9.50 9.13
CA THR A 10 -2.15 8.61 7.94
C THR A 10 -3.43 7.78 7.85
N THR A 11 -3.93 7.23 8.96
CA THR A 11 -5.20 6.48 8.98
C THR A 11 -6.41 7.36 8.66
N LEU A 12 -6.39 8.62 9.12
CA LEU A 12 -7.42 9.60 8.79
C LEU A 12 -7.37 9.96 7.30
N ALA A 13 -6.19 10.26 6.77
CA ALA A 13 -6.00 10.62 5.37
C ALA A 13 -6.45 9.50 4.42
N ILE A 14 -6.03 8.26 4.66
CA ILE A 14 -6.43 7.10 3.85
C ILE A 14 -7.95 6.93 3.87
N GLY A 15 -8.57 6.97 5.06
CA GLY A 15 -10.02 6.78 5.14
C GLY A 15 -10.85 7.94 4.59
N LEU A 16 -10.34 9.19 4.65
CA LEU A 16 -10.96 10.32 3.97
C LEU A 16 -10.83 10.21 2.45
N GLY A 17 -9.69 9.72 1.94
CA GLY A 17 -9.51 9.38 0.53
C GLY A 17 -10.49 8.30 0.09
N GLY A 18 -10.62 7.22 0.85
CA GLY A 18 -11.59 6.16 0.56
C GLY A 18 -13.05 6.61 0.69
N LEU A 19 -13.37 7.54 1.61
CA LEU A 19 -14.69 8.17 1.69
C LEU A 19 -14.98 9.04 0.48
N TRP A 20 -13.99 9.80 0.02
CA TRP A 20 -14.14 10.59 -1.20
C TRP A 20 -14.34 9.67 -2.41
N ALA A 21 -13.53 8.62 -2.57
CA ALA A 21 -13.68 7.63 -3.63
C ALA A 21 -15.09 7.01 -3.64
N TYR A 22 -15.58 6.61 -2.47
CA TYR A 22 -16.90 6.02 -2.32
C TYR A 22 -18.06 6.95 -2.68
N LEU A 23 -17.92 8.23 -2.41
CA LEU A 23 -18.98 9.21 -2.65
C LEU A 23 -18.94 9.78 -4.07
N ILE A 24 -17.80 9.72 -4.76
CA ILE A 24 -17.53 10.59 -5.90
C ILE A 24 -16.94 9.86 -7.11
N LEU A 25 -16.33 8.68 -6.95
CA LEU A 25 -15.74 7.94 -8.08
C LEU A 25 -16.71 6.91 -8.66
N ASP A 26 -16.73 6.86 -9.99
CA ASP A 26 -17.59 6.07 -10.86
C ASP A 26 -17.27 4.57 -10.93
N TRP A 27 -16.37 4.09 -10.06
CA TRP A 27 -16.09 2.66 -9.89
C TRP A 27 -16.73 2.03 -8.63
N GLY A 28 -17.47 2.82 -7.83
CA GLY A 28 -18.39 2.31 -6.82
C GLY A 28 -17.77 1.56 -5.63
N GLY A 29 -16.73 2.12 -5.02
CA GLY A 29 -16.09 1.51 -3.87
C GLY A 29 -15.26 2.48 -3.03
N TYR A 30 -14.78 1.97 -1.89
CA TYR A 30 -13.94 2.73 -0.95
C TYR A 30 -12.44 2.63 -1.27
N TRP A 31 -12.06 1.58 -2.01
CA TRP A 31 -10.70 1.21 -2.33
C TRP A 31 -10.74 0.19 -3.46
N ALA A 32 -9.80 0.28 -4.39
CA ALA A 32 -9.63 -0.73 -5.41
C ALA A 32 -8.17 -0.94 -5.82
N TRP A 33 -7.19 -0.63 -4.95
CA TRP A 33 -5.76 -0.88 -5.20
C TRP A 33 -5.17 -0.10 -6.38
N ASP A 34 -5.76 1.04 -6.71
CA ASP A 34 -5.19 1.95 -7.69
C ASP A 34 -3.80 2.46 -7.23
N PRO A 35 -2.86 2.82 -8.13
CA PRO A 35 -1.54 3.29 -7.74
C PRO A 35 -1.52 4.47 -6.77
N VAL A 36 -2.47 5.42 -6.86
CA VAL A 36 -2.53 6.57 -5.92
C VAL A 36 -2.94 6.11 -4.52
N GLU A 37 -3.95 5.24 -4.44
CA GLU A 37 -4.38 4.61 -3.19
C GLU A 37 -3.22 3.81 -2.57
N THR A 38 -2.63 2.95 -3.37
CA THR A 38 -1.53 2.06 -3.01
C THR A 38 -0.32 2.84 -2.50
N ALA A 39 0.07 3.92 -3.17
CA ALA A 39 1.17 4.76 -2.74
C ALA A 39 0.88 5.43 -1.38
N SER A 40 -0.36 5.89 -1.16
CA SER A 40 -0.79 6.47 0.12
C SER A 40 -0.74 5.49 1.30
N PHE A 41 -0.78 4.18 1.04
CA PHE A 41 -0.72 3.13 2.06
C PHE A 41 0.72 2.84 2.55
N LEU A 42 1.73 3.08 1.72
CA LEU A 42 3.14 2.76 2.04
C LEU A 42 3.66 3.43 3.33
N PRO A 43 3.43 4.74 3.58
CA PRO A 43 3.85 5.38 4.83
C PRO A 43 3.15 4.79 6.05
N TRP A 44 1.90 4.36 5.92
CA TRP A 44 1.13 3.74 6.99
C TRP A 44 1.73 2.38 7.39
N LEU A 45 2.14 1.57 6.41
CA LEU A 45 2.84 0.32 6.65
C LEU A 45 4.20 0.56 7.33
N ALA A 46 4.97 1.56 6.89
CA ALA A 46 6.26 1.90 7.50
C ALA A 46 6.10 2.31 8.98
N LEU A 47 5.07 3.10 9.30
CA LEU A 47 4.75 3.45 10.69
C LEU A 47 4.30 2.23 11.50
N THR A 48 3.59 1.28 10.89
CA THR A 48 3.18 0.02 11.53
C THR A 48 4.42 -0.80 11.91
N VAL A 49 5.38 -0.93 10.99
CA VAL A 49 6.69 -1.55 11.25
C VAL A 49 7.39 -0.85 12.41
N MET A 50 7.51 0.48 12.36
CA MET A 50 8.17 1.25 13.41
C MET A 50 7.51 1.08 14.80
N ALA A 51 6.18 1.03 14.83
CA ALA A 51 5.41 0.86 16.06
C ALA A 51 5.65 -0.52 16.68
N HIS A 52 5.65 -1.57 15.86
CA HIS A 52 5.79 -2.95 16.33
C HIS A 52 7.25 -3.37 16.57
N LEU A 53 8.23 -2.77 15.89
CA LEU A 53 9.66 -2.95 16.20
C LEU A 53 9.99 -2.54 17.66
N ARG A 54 9.16 -1.72 18.30
CA ARG A 54 9.33 -1.35 19.72
C ARG A 54 8.72 -2.35 20.69
N THR A 55 7.97 -3.33 20.19
CA THR A 55 7.29 -4.35 21.00
C THR A 55 7.88 -5.74 20.81
N VAL A 56 8.83 -5.91 19.89
CA VAL A 56 9.53 -7.19 19.69
C VAL A 56 10.35 -7.55 20.93
N PRO A 57 10.57 -8.86 21.19
CA PRO A 57 11.24 -9.33 22.39
C PRO A 57 12.76 -9.07 22.40
N THR A 58 13.33 -8.56 21.32
CA THR A 58 14.76 -8.25 21.17
C THR A 58 14.99 -6.74 21.15
N LYS A 59 16.21 -6.31 21.46
CA LYS A 59 16.60 -4.89 21.38
C LYS A 59 16.77 -4.52 19.90
N VAL A 60 15.96 -3.58 19.42
CA VAL A 60 16.13 -3.02 18.07
C VAL A 60 17.17 -1.91 18.09
N PRO A 61 18.18 -1.94 17.20
CA PRO A 61 19.18 -0.88 17.12
C PRO A 61 18.53 0.49 16.81
N PRO A 62 19.00 1.60 17.41
CA PRO A 62 18.48 2.93 17.11
C PRO A 62 18.56 3.31 15.63
N ALA A 63 19.58 2.84 14.91
CA ALA A 63 19.74 3.05 13.47
C ALA A 63 18.57 2.47 12.66
N VAL A 64 18.10 1.26 13.00
CA VAL A 64 16.93 0.65 12.35
C VAL A 64 15.68 1.49 12.57
N LEU A 65 15.44 1.98 13.79
CA LEU A 65 14.29 2.86 14.07
C LEU A 65 14.39 4.21 13.34
N ARG A 66 15.59 4.78 13.20
CA ARG A 66 15.81 6.00 12.40
C ARG A 66 15.56 5.73 10.92
N GLY A 67 16.06 4.62 10.40
CA GLY A 67 15.86 4.17 9.02
C GLY A 67 14.39 4.03 8.65
N VAL A 68 13.62 3.32 9.46
CA VAL A 68 12.16 3.18 9.23
C VAL A 68 11.45 4.54 9.33
N GLY A 69 11.89 5.43 10.22
CA GLY A 69 11.37 6.80 10.31
C GLY A 69 11.67 7.64 9.08
N LEU A 70 12.90 7.57 8.56
CA LEU A 70 13.32 8.23 7.32
C LEU A 70 12.56 7.67 6.11
N MET A 71 12.44 6.34 6.03
CA MET A 71 11.65 5.62 5.03
C MET A 71 10.18 6.04 5.07
N THR A 72 9.60 6.26 6.25
CA THR A 72 8.22 6.78 6.34
C THR A 72 8.07 8.12 5.63
N GLY A 73 9.00 9.06 5.86
CA GLY A 73 8.99 10.37 5.21
C GLY A 73 9.26 10.27 3.71
N ALA A 74 10.20 9.41 3.31
CA ALA A 74 10.47 9.13 1.90
C ALA A 74 9.24 8.55 1.20
N LEU A 75 8.58 7.54 1.79
CA LEU A 75 7.38 6.95 1.21
C LEU A 75 6.22 7.95 1.12
N ALA A 76 6.13 8.93 2.03
CA ALA A 76 5.12 9.98 1.94
C ALA A 76 5.39 10.94 0.77
N LEU A 77 6.66 11.32 0.56
CA LEU A 77 7.07 12.11 -0.62
C LEU A 77 6.91 11.31 -1.92
N PHE A 78 7.18 10.01 -1.87
CA PHE A 78 6.98 9.11 -2.99
C PHE A 78 5.49 9.01 -3.35
N ALA A 79 4.60 8.91 -2.36
CA ALA A 79 3.16 8.96 -2.60
C ALA A 79 2.73 10.27 -3.27
N THR A 80 3.24 11.42 -2.78
CA THR A 80 3.00 12.71 -3.44
C THR A 80 3.51 12.72 -4.88
N LEU A 81 4.71 12.20 -5.13
CA LEU A 81 5.28 12.11 -6.47
C LEU A 81 4.40 11.25 -7.40
N VAL A 82 3.91 10.09 -6.94
CA VAL A 82 2.98 9.24 -7.70
C VAL A 82 1.69 10.00 -8.05
N THR A 83 1.07 10.69 -7.09
CA THR A 83 -0.16 11.46 -7.32
C THR A 83 0.06 12.68 -8.24
N ARG A 84 1.23 13.33 -8.17
CA ARG A 84 1.52 14.57 -8.91
C ARG A 84 2.17 14.34 -10.27
N ALA A 85 2.66 13.13 -10.56
CA ALA A 85 3.24 12.77 -11.84
C ALA A 85 2.19 12.57 -12.97
N GLY A 86 0.90 12.79 -12.73
CA GLY A 86 -0.12 12.80 -13.78
C GLY A 86 -0.23 11.50 -14.59
N GLY A 87 0.05 10.35 -13.97
CA GLY A 87 0.03 9.04 -14.63
C GLY A 87 1.33 8.67 -15.35
N ALA A 88 2.30 9.59 -15.45
CA ALA A 88 3.59 9.29 -16.08
C ALA A 88 4.42 8.24 -15.33
N TRP A 89 4.22 8.09 -14.01
CA TRP A 89 4.88 7.03 -13.24
C TRP A 89 4.10 5.72 -13.23
N ALA A 90 2.79 5.78 -12.99
CA ALA A 90 1.91 4.63 -12.94
C ALA A 90 0.54 5.02 -13.46
N SER A 91 -0.01 4.21 -14.37
CA SER A 91 -1.39 4.33 -14.83
C SER A 91 -2.32 4.36 -13.63
N SER A 92 -3.22 5.34 -13.53
CA SER A 92 -4.12 5.45 -12.38
C SER A 92 -5.49 5.98 -12.79
N VAL A 93 -6.54 5.47 -12.17
CA VAL A 93 -7.90 5.99 -12.34
C VAL A 93 -8.08 7.38 -11.71
N HIS A 94 -7.12 7.80 -10.88
CA HIS A 94 -7.10 9.11 -10.25
C HIS A 94 -6.37 10.17 -11.09
N THR A 95 -5.90 9.83 -12.30
CA THR A 95 -5.19 10.78 -13.17
C THR A 95 -6.13 11.45 -14.15
N PHE A 96 -6.10 12.78 -14.17
CA PHE A 96 -6.74 13.59 -15.19
C PHE A 96 -5.80 13.68 -16.39
N VAL A 97 -6.29 13.36 -17.59
CA VAL A 97 -5.53 13.19 -18.83
C VAL A 97 -4.50 14.31 -19.03
N VAL A 98 -3.23 13.93 -19.17
CA VAL A 98 -2.16 14.80 -19.67
C VAL A 98 -1.85 14.33 -21.07
N ASP A 99 -2.15 15.13 -22.08
CA ASP A 99 -1.84 14.81 -23.48
C ASP A 99 -0.32 14.71 -23.65
N ALA A 100 0.19 13.48 -23.76
CA ALA A 100 1.59 13.23 -24.08
C ALA A 100 1.72 12.85 -25.56
N GLU A 101 2.01 13.83 -26.42
CA GLU A 101 2.37 13.61 -27.83
C GLU A 101 3.79 13.03 -27.93
N GLY A 102 3.96 11.71 -27.74
CA GLY A 102 5.24 11.04 -27.95
C GLY A 102 5.29 9.57 -27.50
N SER A 103 6.27 8.80 -27.99
CA SER A 103 6.54 7.46 -27.47
C SER A 103 7.19 7.58 -26.08
N SER A 104 6.40 7.35 -25.03
CA SER A 104 6.88 7.39 -23.65
C SER A 104 8.00 6.37 -23.41
N PRO A 105 9.03 6.71 -22.62
CA PRO A 105 10.06 5.76 -22.20
C PRO A 105 9.45 4.50 -21.57
N PRO A 106 10.06 3.31 -21.74
CA PRO A 106 9.51 2.08 -21.18
C PRO A 106 9.62 2.03 -19.65
N ASP A 107 10.55 2.76 -19.04
CA ASP A 107 10.80 2.75 -17.60
C ASP A 107 10.29 4.02 -16.88
N ALA A 108 9.88 3.87 -15.62
CA ALA A 108 9.30 4.95 -14.81
C ALA A 108 10.25 6.12 -14.59
N PHE A 109 11.55 5.85 -14.48
CA PHE A 109 12.58 6.90 -14.33
C PHE A 109 12.66 7.76 -15.59
N GLY A 110 12.74 7.12 -16.76
CA GLY A 110 12.73 7.78 -18.05
C GLY A 110 11.49 8.65 -18.25
N ARG A 111 10.29 8.17 -17.89
CA ARG A 111 9.04 8.93 -17.99
C ARG A 111 9.05 10.18 -17.11
N ILE A 112 9.50 10.03 -15.88
CA ILE A 112 9.64 11.16 -14.95
C ILE A 112 10.65 12.17 -15.44
N VAL A 113 11.79 11.73 -16.00
CA VAL A 113 12.78 12.63 -16.61
C VAL A 113 12.24 13.30 -17.86
N ALA A 114 11.42 12.62 -18.67
CA ALA A 114 10.76 13.23 -19.81
C ALA A 114 9.82 14.37 -19.39
N LEU A 115 9.05 14.18 -18.30
CA LEU A 115 8.24 15.24 -17.71
C LEU A 115 9.07 16.44 -17.22
N ALA A 116 10.35 16.26 -16.90
CA ALA A 116 11.21 17.34 -16.41
C ALA A 116 11.42 18.45 -17.45
N VAL A 117 11.18 18.16 -18.73
CA VAL A 117 11.27 19.13 -19.84
C VAL A 117 10.07 20.08 -19.85
N ASP A 118 8.92 19.68 -19.27
CA ASP A 118 7.72 20.54 -19.20
C ASP A 118 7.82 21.58 -18.08
N SER A 119 7.61 22.84 -18.44
CA SER A 119 7.66 23.96 -17.50
C SER A 119 6.47 23.92 -16.52
N GLY A 120 6.75 23.68 -15.23
CA GLY A 120 5.76 23.67 -14.15
C GLY A 120 5.68 22.33 -13.42
N PRO A 121 4.79 21.40 -13.83
CA PRO A 121 4.65 20.08 -13.20
C PRO A 121 5.97 19.27 -13.18
N GLY A 122 6.79 19.39 -14.22
CA GLY A 122 8.10 18.75 -14.30
C GLY A 122 9.05 19.15 -13.17
N ILE A 123 9.10 20.44 -12.82
CA ILE A 123 9.95 20.97 -11.74
C ILE A 123 9.50 20.43 -10.39
N GLU A 124 8.20 20.35 -10.16
CA GLU A 124 7.63 19.82 -8.91
C GLU A 124 8.00 18.33 -8.73
N VAL A 125 7.74 17.51 -9.76
CA VAL A 125 8.06 16.08 -9.76
C VAL A 125 9.57 15.85 -9.58
N MET A 126 10.42 16.62 -10.29
CA MET A 126 11.87 16.56 -10.13
C MET A 126 12.33 16.92 -8.72
N THR A 127 11.70 17.91 -8.10
CA THR A 127 12.02 18.31 -6.73
C THR A 127 11.74 17.16 -5.75
N TYR A 128 10.62 16.46 -5.90
CA TYR A 128 10.33 15.29 -5.07
C TYR A 128 11.34 14.17 -5.28
N LEU A 129 11.66 13.85 -6.54
CA LEU A 129 12.66 12.82 -6.85
C LEU A 129 14.03 13.16 -6.24
N LEU A 130 14.48 14.41 -6.37
CA LEU A 130 15.72 14.91 -5.79
C LEU A 130 15.78 14.75 -4.27
N VAL A 131 14.69 15.11 -3.59
CA VAL A 131 14.60 14.96 -2.14
C VAL A 131 14.62 13.48 -1.75
N LEU A 132 13.90 12.61 -2.46
CA LEU A 132 13.89 11.16 -2.21
C LEU A 132 15.31 10.56 -2.32
N LEU A 133 16.03 10.91 -3.38
CA LEU A 133 17.42 10.45 -3.59
C LEU A 133 18.35 10.98 -2.49
N GLY A 134 18.15 12.22 -2.03
CA GLY A 134 18.86 12.78 -0.88
C GLY A 134 18.60 12.00 0.42
N LEU A 135 17.34 11.63 0.69
CA LEU A 135 16.98 10.82 1.86
C LEU A 135 17.62 9.42 1.79
N VAL A 136 17.65 8.80 0.62
CA VAL A 136 18.36 7.52 0.41
C VAL A 136 19.88 7.68 0.66
N GLY A 137 20.49 8.77 0.19
CA GLY A 137 21.88 9.10 0.50
C GLY A 137 22.15 9.22 2.00
N TRP A 138 21.27 9.89 2.74
CA TRP A 138 21.35 9.99 4.19
C TRP A 138 21.18 8.64 4.91
N TRP A 139 20.32 7.76 4.40
CA TRP A 139 20.18 6.40 4.92
C TRP A 139 21.51 5.65 4.84
N PHE A 140 22.16 5.67 3.68
CA PHE A 140 23.46 5.02 3.51
C PHE A 140 24.53 5.59 4.44
N ALA A 141 24.55 6.92 4.63
CA ALA A 141 25.46 7.57 5.57
C ALA A 141 25.20 7.13 7.02
N ASP A 142 23.94 7.05 7.47
CA ASP A 142 23.59 6.61 8.84
C ASP A 142 23.97 5.13 9.07
N VAL A 143 23.75 4.26 8.09
CA VAL A 143 24.17 2.85 8.15
C VAL A 143 25.69 2.73 8.27
N ALA A 144 26.44 3.42 7.41
CA ALA A 144 27.90 3.38 7.43
C ALA A 144 28.47 3.90 8.76
N VAL A 145 27.95 5.01 9.30
CA VAL A 145 28.36 5.57 10.60
C VAL A 145 27.99 4.62 11.74
N SER A 146 26.79 4.03 11.72
CA SER A 146 26.33 3.10 12.75
C SER A 146 27.14 1.81 12.78
N ALA A 147 27.72 1.41 11.65
CA ALA A 147 28.64 0.29 11.51
C ALA A 147 30.09 0.58 11.98
N GLY A 148 30.37 1.79 12.50
CA GLY A 148 31.69 2.13 13.03
C GLY A 148 32.61 2.86 12.05
N SER A 149 32.12 3.24 10.86
CA SER A 149 32.90 4.10 9.95
C SER A 149 33.21 5.44 10.61
N ARG A 150 34.48 5.86 10.60
CA ARG A 150 34.88 7.15 11.18
C ARG A 150 34.18 8.30 10.42
N ARG A 151 33.42 9.12 11.14
CA ARG A 151 32.88 10.39 10.62
C ARG A 151 34.00 11.22 9.99
N HIS A 152 33.86 11.59 8.72
CA HIS A 152 34.42 12.86 8.27
C HIS A 152 33.65 13.99 8.98
N ALA A 153 34.28 15.14 9.21
CA ALA A 153 33.53 16.32 9.64
C ALA A 153 32.38 16.53 8.64
N PRO A 154 31.10 16.50 9.07
CA PRO A 154 29.99 16.67 8.15
C PRO A 154 30.18 17.99 7.43
N SER A 155 30.26 17.93 6.10
CA SER A 155 30.25 19.13 5.27
C SER A 155 28.91 19.16 4.58
N LEU A 156 28.21 20.30 4.64
CA LEU A 156 26.98 20.53 3.89
C LEU A 156 27.15 20.14 2.40
N VAL A 157 28.37 20.26 1.89
CA VAL A 157 28.79 19.93 0.51
C VAL A 157 28.69 18.44 0.21
N SER A 158 29.13 17.54 1.11
CA SER A 158 29.05 16.08 0.89
C SER A 158 27.61 15.58 0.98
N ASP A 159 26.82 16.16 1.87
CA ASP A 159 25.43 15.75 2.13
C ASP A 159 24.47 16.26 1.04
N LEU A 160 24.83 17.36 0.37
CA LEU A 160 24.08 17.95 -0.76
C LEU A 160 24.69 17.62 -2.12
N ALA A 161 25.81 16.90 -2.21
CA ALA A 161 26.46 16.61 -3.49
C ALA A 161 25.54 15.86 -4.46
N VAL A 162 24.73 14.91 -3.98
CA VAL A 162 23.79 14.12 -4.82
C VAL A 162 22.65 14.99 -5.34
N PRO A 163 21.85 15.64 -4.45
CA PRO A 163 20.78 16.49 -4.91
C PRO A 163 21.30 17.62 -5.78
N LEU A 164 22.47 18.18 -5.48
CA LEU A 164 23.05 19.27 -6.24
C LEU A 164 23.55 18.81 -7.62
N LEU A 165 24.14 17.62 -7.74
CA LEU A 165 24.64 17.12 -9.03
C LEU A 165 23.50 16.68 -9.95
N VAL A 166 22.44 16.07 -9.40
CA VAL A 166 21.20 15.77 -10.12
C VAL A 166 20.47 17.06 -10.47
N LEU A 167 20.36 18.03 -9.56
CA LEU A 167 19.76 19.34 -9.84
C LEU A 167 20.55 20.09 -10.92
N VAL A 168 21.87 20.10 -10.86
CA VAL A 168 22.71 20.72 -11.90
C VAL A 168 22.51 20.02 -13.24
N ALA A 169 22.42 18.69 -13.28
CA ALA A 169 22.13 17.97 -14.51
C ALA A 169 20.75 18.33 -15.08
N VAL A 170 19.70 18.35 -14.25
CA VAL A 170 18.33 18.75 -14.64
C VAL A 170 18.28 20.22 -15.09
N LEU A 171 18.94 21.14 -14.39
CA LEU A 171 18.97 22.55 -14.76
C LEU A 171 19.76 22.77 -16.06
N LEU A 172 20.89 22.07 -16.25
CA LEU A 172 21.65 22.15 -17.50
C LEU A 172 20.80 21.71 -18.70
N GLU A 173 19.94 20.70 -18.54
CA GLU A 173 18.99 20.27 -19.57
C GLU A 173 17.91 21.33 -19.82
N ALA A 174 17.22 21.74 -18.75
CA ALA A 174 16.08 22.66 -18.81
C ALA A 174 16.45 24.03 -19.40
N PHE A 175 17.70 24.45 -19.27
CA PHE A 175 18.21 25.72 -19.81
C PHE A 175 19.02 25.57 -21.11
N SER A 176 19.16 24.36 -21.64
CA SER A 176 19.85 24.13 -22.92
C SER A 176 18.89 24.13 -24.10
N SER A 177 19.21 24.88 -25.15
CA SER A 177 18.49 24.87 -26.43
C SER A 177 18.91 23.73 -27.36
N THR A 178 19.98 23.03 -27.00
CA THR A 178 20.44 21.78 -27.61
C THR A 178 20.11 20.65 -26.64
N PRO A 179 19.47 19.54 -27.04
CA PRO A 179 19.30 18.40 -26.15
C PRO A 179 20.69 17.97 -25.65
N VAL A 180 21.01 18.29 -24.40
CA VAL A 180 22.33 17.99 -23.85
C VAL A 180 22.40 16.48 -23.76
N ALA A 181 23.33 15.90 -24.50
CA ALA A 181 23.46 14.45 -24.70
C ALA A 181 23.72 13.63 -23.42
N LEU A 182 23.76 14.25 -22.24
CA LEU A 182 23.81 13.59 -20.94
C LEU A 182 22.43 13.07 -20.48
N LEU A 183 21.34 13.71 -20.94
CA LEU A 183 19.94 13.43 -20.59
C LEU A 183 19.10 13.10 -21.82
N GLY A 184 19.50 13.56 -23.02
CA GLY A 184 18.92 13.15 -24.31
C GLY A 184 19.20 11.70 -24.73
N LYS A 185 19.90 10.90 -23.90
CA LYS A 185 19.96 9.44 -24.05
C LYS A 185 19.14 8.77 -22.94
N GLN A 186 17.83 8.77 -23.11
CA GLN A 186 16.91 7.85 -22.42
C GLN A 186 17.34 6.36 -22.55
N SER A 187 18.30 6.06 -23.43
CA SER A 187 18.92 4.75 -23.62
C SER A 187 19.91 4.33 -22.52
N PHE A 188 20.31 5.20 -21.57
CA PHE A 188 21.28 4.84 -20.52
C PHE A 188 20.88 5.25 -19.08
N PRO A 189 19.74 4.75 -18.57
CA PRO A 189 19.27 5.04 -17.20
C PRO A 189 20.29 4.66 -16.10
N TRP A 190 21.22 3.75 -16.34
CA TRP A 190 22.29 3.36 -15.40
C TRP A 190 23.29 4.48 -15.06
N LEU A 191 23.44 5.52 -15.89
CA LEU A 191 24.26 6.70 -15.54
C LEU A 191 23.68 7.43 -14.31
N TRP A 192 22.36 7.44 -14.19
CA TRP A 192 21.67 7.97 -13.01
C TRP A 192 21.86 7.10 -11.80
N ALA A 193 21.82 5.77 -11.96
CA ALA A 193 22.21 4.85 -10.90
C ALA A 193 23.64 5.17 -10.41
N ALA A 194 24.61 5.37 -11.31
CA ALA A 194 25.96 5.74 -10.90
C ALA A 194 26.00 7.09 -10.13
N VAL A 195 25.27 8.11 -10.57
CA VAL A 195 25.18 9.42 -9.89
C VAL A 195 24.54 9.32 -8.51
N ILE A 196 23.44 8.58 -8.40
CA ILE A 196 22.71 8.33 -7.13
C ILE A 196 23.55 7.53 -6.14
N MET A 197 24.38 6.62 -6.65
CA MET A 197 25.13 5.67 -5.84
C MET A 197 26.57 6.13 -5.53
N LEU A 198 27.09 7.16 -6.21
CA LEU A 198 28.38 7.82 -5.93
C LEU A 198 28.54 8.42 -4.51
N PRO A 199 27.50 9.00 -3.88
CA PRO A 199 27.57 9.52 -2.51
C PRO A 199 27.72 8.46 -1.43
N PRO A 200 27.01 7.31 -1.47
CA PRO A 200 27.35 6.14 -0.66
C PRO A 200 28.81 5.71 -0.85
N VAL A 201 29.34 5.75 -2.08
CA VAL A 201 30.76 5.48 -2.36
C VAL A 201 31.65 6.52 -1.70
N ALA A 202 31.32 7.80 -1.79
CA ALA A 202 32.08 8.88 -1.15
C ALA A 202 32.06 8.79 0.38
N ALA A 203 30.91 8.42 0.97
CA ALA A 203 30.73 8.21 2.40
C ALA A 203 31.51 6.99 2.91
N THR A 204 31.75 5.99 2.06
CA THR A 204 32.43 4.74 2.41
C THR A 204 33.89 4.67 1.94
N ARG A 205 34.45 5.74 1.35
CA ARG A 205 35.83 5.80 0.80
C ARG A 205 36.96 5.60 1.83
N ARG A 206 36.67 5.53 3.14
CA ARG A 206 37.64 5.18 4.18
C ARG A 206 37.10 4.17 5.18
N ILE A 207 36.61 3.03 4.69
CA ILE A 207 36.67 1.79 5.47
C ILE A 207 38.12 1.29 5.35
N ARG A 208 38.83 1.22 6.48
CA ARG A 208 40.25 0.80 6.48
C ARG A 208 40.28 -0.68 6.12
N VAL A 209 41.23 -1.05 5.27
CA VAL A 209 41.38 -2.34 4.55
C VAL A 209 41.63 -3.56 5.48
N GLU A 210 41.24 -3.52 6.75
CA GLU A 210 41.48 -4.59 7.75
C GLU A 210 40.20 -5.39 8.12
N ASP A 211 39.11 -5.28 7.33
CA ASP A 211 37.78 -5.85 7.62
C ASP A 211 37.70 -7.38 7.78
N ARG A 212 38.62 -8.16 7.19
CA ARG A 212 38.62 -9.62 7.39
C ARG A 212 39.20 -10.04 8.74
N ALA A 213 40.02 -9.20 9.37
CA ALA A 213 40.60 -9.48 10.69
C ALA A 213 39.65 -9.10 11.84
N GLU A 214 38.67 -8.23 11.60
CA GLU A 214 37.70 -7.73 12.61
C GLU A 214 36.30 -8.38 12.52
N GLY A 215 36.06 -9.32 11.60
CA GLY A 215 34.84 -10.15 11.60
C GLY A 215 33.69 -9.70 10.69
N HIS A 216 33.90 -8.78 9.73
CA HIS A 216 32.86 -8.39 8.78
C HIS A 216 32.72 -9.39 7.62
N SER A 217 31.54 -10.03 7.49
CA SER A 217 31.32 -11.12 6.51
C SER A 217 31.30 -10.67 5.04
N PHE A 218 31.00 -9.39 4.76
CA PHE A 218 30.94 -8.81 3.41
C PHE A 218 32.04 -7.75 3.16
N GLY A 219 33.24 -7.96 3.71
CA GLY A 219 34.36 -7.03 3.55
C GLY A 219 34.67 -6.70 2.09
N ARG A 220 35.34 -5.56 1.84
CA ARG A 220 35.67 -5.07 0.48
C ARG A 220 36.97 -5.71 -0.04
N PRO A 221 36.94 -6.77 -0.87
CA PRO A 221 38.16 -7.33 -1.43
C PRO A 221 38.85 -6.24 -2.27
N TYR A 222 40.11 -5.94 -1.94
CA TYR A 222 40.93 -4.92 -2.63
C TYR A 222 40.34 -3.50 -2.61
N GLY A 223 39.42 -3.20 -1.68
CA GLY A 223 38.75 -1.90 -1.58
C GLY A 223 37.60 -1.68 -2.56
N VAL A 224 37.16 -2.73 -3.27
CA VAL A 224 36.03 -2.65 -4.22
C VAL A 224 34.70 -2.74 -3.46
N PRO A 225 33.77 -1.78 -3.64
CA PRO A 225 32.41 -1.86 -3.08
C PRO A 225 31.58 -2.87 -3.89
N LEU A 226 31.64 -4.15 -3.51
CA LEU A 226 30.93 -5.23 -4.20
C LEU A 226 29.41 -5.03 -4.17
N ASP A 227 28.90 -4.48 -3.06
CA ASP A 227 27.51 -4.04 -2.90
C ASP A 227 27.08 -3.06 -4.00
N LEU A 228 27.89 -2.03 -4.27
CA LEU A 228 27.64 -1.09 -5.35
C LEU A 228 27.71 -1.76 -6.71
N PHE A 229 28.76 -2.55 -6.95
CA PHE A 229 28.96 -3.23 -8.23
C PHE A 229 27.74 -4.10 -8.55
N MET A 230 27.24 -4.84 -7.55
CA MET A 230 26.04 -5.66 -7.68
C MET A 230 24.80 -4.81 -7.95
N ALA A 231 24.63 -3.67 -7.28
CA ALA A 231 23.50 -2.77 -7.54
C ALA A 231 23.54 -2.21 -8.98
N VAL A 232 24.72 -1.81 -9.48
CA VAL A 232 24.90 -1.38 -10.87
C VAL A 232 24.61 -2.53 -11.84
N LEU A 233 25.09 -3.74 -11.53
CA LEU A 233 24.82 -4.93 -12.34
C LEU A 233 23.31 -5.25 -12.40
N ILE A 234 22.60 -5.16 -11.27
CA ILE A 234 21.15 -5.32 -11.20
C ILE A 234 20.45 -4.25 -12.03
N ALA A 235 20.86 -2.98 -11.95
CA ALA A 235 20.29 -1.90 -12.76
C ALA A 235 20.51 -2.12 -14.27
N VAL A 236 21.69 -2.62 -14.66
CA VAL A 236 22.04 -2.87 -16.07
C VAL A 236 21.30 -4.08 -16.63
N LEU A 237 21.24 -5.18 -15.87
CA LEU A 237 20.59 -6.41 -16.33
C LEU A 237 19.07 -6.36 -16.22
N GLY A 238 18.55 -5.73 -15.16
CA GLY A 238 17.12 -5.61 -14.91
C GLY A 238 16.45 -4.41 -15.57
N GLY A 239 17.22 -3.42 -16.04
CA GLY A 239 16.69 -2.21 -16.67
C GLY A 239 16.02 -1.21 -15.73
N ASP A 240 15.86 -1.53 -14.43
CA ASP A 240 15.21 -0.68 -13.44
C ASP A 240 16.20 -0.15 -12.38
N VAL A 241 16.37 1.18 -12.38
CA VAL A 241 17.24 1.89 -11.43
C VAL A 241 16.63 1.96 -10.02
N PHE A 242 15.31 2.12 -9.91
CA PHE A 242 14.63 2.18 -8.60
C PHE A 242 14.71 0.84 -7.88
N LEU A 243 14.56 -0.26 -8.62
CA LEU A 243 14.72 -1.61 -8.08
C LEU A 243 16.13 -1.82 -7.53
N ALA A 244 17.16 -1.38 -8.27
CA ALA A 244 18.55 -1.47 -7.83
C ALA A 244 18.86 -0.59 -6.60
N VAL A 245 18.31 0.62 -6.55
CA VAL A 245 18.43 1.53 -5.39
C VAL A 245 17.76 0.92 -4.16
N LEU A 246 16.55 0.37 -4.32
CA LEU A 246 15.82 -0.30 -3.25
C LEU A 246 16.55 -1.55 -2.75
N TRP A 247 17.09 -2.36 -3.68
CA TRP A 247 17.93 -3.50 -3.35
C TRP A 247 19.14 -3.09 -2.52
N LEU A 248 19.88 -2.06 -2.94
CA LEU A 248 21.05 -1.59 -2.21
C LEU A 248 20.66 -1.03 -0.83
N ALA A 249 19.55 -0.30 -0.73
CA ALA A 249 19.06 0.26 0.53
C ALA A 249 18.73 -0.82 1.58
N LEU A 250 18.18 -1.97 1.14
CA LEU A 250 17.91 -3.13 1.98
C LEU A 250 19.16 -3.97 2.26
N PHE A 251 20.10 -4.04 1.32
CA PHE A 251 21.33 -4.80 1.48
C PHE A 251 22.37 -4.08 2.36
N ALA A 252 22.41 -2.74 2.37
CA ALA A 252 23.41 -1.98 3.10
C ALA A 252 23.50 -2.32 4.61
N PRO A 253 22.40 -2.47 5.36
CA PRO A 253 22.45 -2.92 6.76
C PRO A 253 23.09 -4.30 6.94
N LEU A 254 22.89 -5.21 5.99
CA LEU A 254 23.44 -6.56 6.02
C LEU A 254 24.94 -6.52 5.67
N ALA A 255 25.31 -5.78 4.62
CA ALA A 255 26.68 -5.63 4.16
C ALA A 255 27.62 -4.97 5.19
N HIS A 256 27.09 -4.05 5.99
CA HIS A 256 27.86 -3.31 7.00
C HIS A 256 27.71 -3.89 8.42
N SER A 257 26.99 -5.00 8.60
CA SER A 257 26.86 -5.64 9.92
C SER A 257 28.15 -6.40 10.29
N THR A 258 28.50 -6.40 11.58
CA THR A 258 29.51 -7.31 12.15
C THR A 258 28.96 -8.73 12.35
N SER A 259 27.64 -8.85 12.46
CA SER A 259 26.91 -10.12 12.57
C SER A 259 25.75 -10.10 11.57
N PRO A 260 25.97 -10.49 10.31
CA PRO A 260 24.93 -10.37 9.29
C PRO A 260 23.73 -11.29 9.54
N THR A 261 23.93 -12.42 10.23
CA THR A 261 22.83 -13.30 10.62
C THR A 261 21.90 -12.69 11.66
N GLU A 262 22.38 -11.71 12.46
CA GLU A 262 21.51 -10.89 13.31
C GLU A 262 20.69 -9.84 12.54
N ALA A 263 21.13 -9.46 11.33
CA ALA A 263 20.42 -8.54 10.44
C ALA A 263 19.36 -9.24 9.56
N TRP A 264 18.85 -10.40 10.01
CA TRP A 264 17.83 -11.19 9.33
C TRP A 264 16.58 -10.42 8.87
N PRO A 265 16.08 -9.34 9.54
CA PRO A 265 14.91 -8.62 9.03
C PRO A 265 15.18 -7.95 7.68
N ALA A 266 16.40 -7.43 7.48
CA ALA A 266 16.81 -6.84 6.20
C ALA A 266 16.98 -7.93 5.14
N ALA A 267 17.52 -9.10 5.51
CA ALA A 267 17.61 -10.26 4.63
C ALA A 267 16.24 -10.75 4.17
N VAL A 268 15.27 -10.89 5.08
CA VAL A 268 13.90 -11.28 4.75
C VAL A 268 13.23 -10.26 3.84
N ALA A 269 13.40 -8.96 4.10
CA ALA A 269 12.89 -7.91 3.22
C ALA A 269 13.54 -7.95 1.83
N GLY A 270 14.84 -8.23 1.74
CA GLY A 270 15.58 -8.37 0.48
C GLY A 270 15.20 -9.62 -0.32
N VAL A 271 14.98 -10.75 0.35
CA VAL A 271 14.43 -11.96 -0.28
C VAL A 271 13.02 -11.69 -0.80
N ALA A 272 12.18 -11.04 0.00
CA ALA A 272 10.84 -10.65 -0.41
C ALA A 272 10.86 -9.69 -1.61
N LEU A 273 11.80 -8.74 -1.65
CA LEU A 273 12.02 -7.84 -2.78
C LEU A 273 12.32 -8.62 -4.06
N ALA A 274 13.27 -9.56 -4.00
CA ALA A 274 13.67 -10.35 -5.17
C ALA A 274 12.55 -11.27 -5.65
N LEU A 275 11.83 -11.94 -4.73
CA LEU A 275 10.69 -12.80 -5.08
C LEU A 275 9.53 -11.99 -5.65
N ALA A 276 9.18 -10.86 -5.03
CA ALA A 276 8.14 -9.98 -5.54
C ALA A 276 8.50 -9.46 -6.93
N ALA A 277 9.76 -9.03 -7.16
CA ALA A 277 10.20 -8.51 -8.45
C ALA A 277 10.10 -9.56 -9.57
N ALA A 278 10.43 -10.82 -9.27
CA ALA A 278 10.22 -11.93 -10.21
C ALA A 278 8.73 -12.18 -10.49
N TRP A 279 7.88 -12.13 -9.45
CA TRP A 279 6.46 -12.45 -9.57
C TRP A 279 5.61 -11.35 -10.19
N THR A 280 6.06 -10.09 -10.13
CA THR A 280 5.41 -8.96 -10.82
C THR A 280 6.00 -8.69 -12.20
N ASP A 281 6.85 -9.58 -12.70
CA ASP A 281 7.57 -9.43 -13.97
C ASP A 281 8.40 -8.13 -14.07
N LEU A 282 8.78 -7.58 -12.92
CA LEU A 282 9.64 -6.39 -12.83
C LEU A 282 11.11 -6.74 -13.06
N ALA A 283 11.50 -7.97 -12.75
CA ALA A 283 12.81 -8.50 -13.01
C ALA A 283 12.71 -9.93 -13.55
N GLU A 284 13.48 -10.22 -14.60
CA GLU A 284 13.63 -11.59 -15.09
C GLU A 284 14.10 -12.52 -13.97
N VAL A 285 13.68 -13.79 -14.02
CA VAL A 285 14.01 -14.80 -13.00
C VAL A 285 15.53 -14.87 -12.72
N GLY A 286 16.37 -14.74 -13.75
CA GLY A 286 17.82 -14.73 -13.60
C GLY A 286 18.33 -13.54 -12.76
N VAL A 287 17.78 -12.35 -13.00
CA VAL A 287 18.12 -11.13 -12.24
C VAL A 287 17.57 -11.22 -10.81
N ALA A 288 16.37 -11.76 -10.62
CA ALA A 288 15.82 -11.99 -9.30
C ALA A 288 16.66 -12.97 -8.47
N VAL A 289 17.17 -14.05 -9.08
CA VAL A 289 18.13 -14.96 -8.41
C VAL A 289 19.40 -14.21 -8.02
N LEU A 290 19.95 -13.39 -8.92
CA LEU A 290 21.11 -12.55 -8.63
C LEU A 290 20.87 -11.60 -7.45
N MET A 291 19.67 -11.01 -7.35
CA MET A 291 19.26 -10.15 -6.24
C MET A 291 19.11 -10.91 -4.91
N LEU A 292 18.61 -12.16 -4.97
CA LEU A 292 18.27 -12.97 -3.81
C LEU A 292 19.51 -13.56 -3.12
N LEU A 293 20.49 -14.04 -3.89
CA LEU A 293 21.66 -14.77 -3.36
C LEU A 293 22.44 -13.99 -2.28
N PRO A 294 22.74 -12.69 -2.44
CA PRO A 294 23.49 -11.93 -1.42
C PRO A 294 22.79 -11.88 -0.06
N PHE A 295 21.45 -11.90 -0.03
CA PHE A 295 20.70 -11.90 1.23
C PHE A 295 20.73 -13.25 1.95
N LEU A 296 20.88 -14.36 1.24
CA LEU A 296 20.97 -15.70 1.84
C LEU A 296 22.41 -16.08 2.22
N LEU A 297 23.39 -15.45 1.58
CA LEU A 297 24.81 -15.81 1.71
C LEU A 297 25.30 -15.96 3.17
N PRO A 298 24.93 -15.10 4.14
CA PRO A 298 25.43 -15.23 5.51
C PRO A 298 25.08 -16.58 6.15
N TRP A 299 23.86 -17.07 5.96
CA TRP A 299 23.40 -18.34 6.50
C TRP A 299 23.95 -19.54 5.73
N LEU A 300 24.34 -19.37 4.47
CA LEU A 300 25.01 -20.42 3.69
C LEU A 300 26.49 -20.57 4.08
N LEU A 301 27.11 -19.49 4.56
CA LEU A 301 28.53 -19.47 4.95
C LEU A 301 28.74 -19.77 6.44
N GLU A 302 27.79 -19.39 7.30
CA GLU A 302 27.82 -19.70 8.72
C GLU A 302 27.33 -21.15 8.92
N GLY A 303 28.27 -22.09 9.07
CA GLY A 303 27.94 -23.48 9.39
C GLY A 303 27.19 -23.56 10.73
N GLU A 304 26.21 -24.46 10.85
CA GLU A 304 25.46 -24.66 12.09
C GLU A 304 26.44 -24.92 13.26
N SER A 305 26.48 -24.02 14.24
CA SER A 305 27.21 -24.28 15.47
C SER A 305 26.43 -25.29 16.31
N GLU A 306 27.06 -26.41 16.68
CA GLU A 306 26.42 -27.50 17.46
C GLU A 306 25.85 -27.03 18.82
N GLU A 307 26.30 -25.89 19.34
CA GLU A 307 25.83 -25.33 20.61
C GLU A 307 24.41 -24.73 20.55
N GLU A 308 23.97 -24.14 19.42
CA GLU A 308 22.62 -23.53 19.33
C GLU A 308 21.50 -24.55 19.15
N ALA A 309 21.78 -25.69 18.50
CA ALA A 309 20.84 -26.80 18.36
C ALA A 309 20.40 -27.40 19.71
N SER A 310 21.23 -27.23 20.77
CA SER A 310 20.99 -27.80 22.10
C SER A 310 19.98 -27.04 22.96
N LYS A 311 19.65 -25.77 22.63
CA LYS A 311 18.71 -24.94 23.40
C LYS A 311 17.34 -24.88 22.74
N GLY A 312 16.68 -26.03 22.64
CA GLY A 312 15.29 -26.13 22.17
C GLY A 312 14.37 -25.11 22.85
N SER A 313 13.97 -24.06 22.12
CA SER A 313 12.96 -23.11 22.57
C SER A 313 11.63 -23.84 22.74
N SER A 314 11.03 -23.77 23.92
CA SER A 314 9.68 -24.31 24.14
C SER A 314 8.72 -23.77 23.07
N LEU A 315 7.91 -24.64 22.46
CA LEU A 315 6.89 -24.28 21.47
C LEU A 315 6.07 -23.05 21.88
N LYS A 316 5.72 -22.94 23.17
CA LYS A 316 5.00 -21.79 23.74
C LYS A 316 5.75 -20.47 23.57
N ARG A 317 7.07 -20.46 23.80
CA ARG A 317 7.94 -19.28 23.63
C ARG A 317 8.08 -18.93 22.15
N SER A 318 8.30 -19.91 21.28
CA SER A 318 8.41 -19.68 19.83
C SER A 318 7.12 -19.08 19.26
N MET A 319 5.94 -19.62 19.61
CA MET A 319 4.64 -19.07 19.20
C MET A 319 4.43 -17.62 19.64
N LEU A 320 4.82 -17.28 20.88
CA LEU A 320 4.70 -15.91 21.38
C LEU A 320 5.70 -14.97 20.71
N ARG A 321 6.93 -15.41 20.47
CA ARG A 321 7.92 -14.62 19.72
C ARG A 321 7.42 -14.33 18.31
N ALA A 322 6.90 -15.34 17.62
CA ALA A 322 6.34 -15.20 16.28
C ALA A 322 5.20 -14.17 16.26
N SER A 323 4.26 -14.22 17.20
CA SER A 323 3.15 -13.26 17.24
C SER A 323 3.57 -11.83 17.56
N LEU A 324 4.62 -11.64 18.38
CA LEU A 324 5.19 -10.32 18.65
C LEU A 324 5.97 -9.74 17.45
N TRP A 325 6.62 -10.60 16.67
CA TRP A 325 7.30 -10.20 15.44
C TRP A 325 6.35 -9.97 14.27
N ALA A 326 5.19 -10.65 14.24
CA ALA A 326 4.26 -10.60 13.13
C ALA A 326 3.86 -9.18 12.72
N GLY A 327 3.60 -8.28 13.68
CA GLY A 327 3.22 -6.90 13.37
C GLY A 327 4.30 -6.11 12.62
N ALA A 328 5.59 -6.33 12.93
CA ALA A 328 6.69 -5.68 12.21
C ALA A 328 7.07 -6.45 10.94
N GLY A 329 7.18 -7.77 11.03
CA GLY A 329 7.61 -8.62 9.91
C GLY A 329 6.59 -8.66 8.77
N LEU A 330 5.32 -8.98 9.05
CA LEU A 330 4.30 -9.10 8.02
C LEU A 330 4.00 -7.74 7.38
N SER A 331 3.92 -6.66 8.17
CA SER A 331 3.72 -5.32 7.61
C SER A 331 4.91 -4.87 6.74
N GLY A 332 6.14 -5.27 7.09
CA GLY A 332 7.32 -5.03 6.28
C GLY A 332 7.29 -5.81 4.96
N LEU A 333 6.83 -7.07 4.99
CA LEU A 333 6.65 -7.88 3.79
C LEU A 333 5.58 -7.30 2.87
N VAL A 334 4.43 -6.89 3.43
CA VAL A 334 3.38 -6.20 2.66
C VAL A 334 3.93 -4.90 2.08
N LEU A 335 4.70 -4.11 2.85
CA LEU A 335 5.30 -2.87 2.35
C LEU A 335 6.20 -3.10 1.14
N VAL A 336 7.09 -4.09 1.20
CA VAL A 336 7.99 -4.42 0.08
C VAL A 336 7.20 -4.91 -1.12
N LEU A 337 6.25 -5.82 -0.91
CA LEU A 337 5.39 -6.34 -1.97
C LEU A 337 4.58 -5.22 -2.65
N THR A 338 3.91 -4.38 -1.87
CA THR A 338 3.13 -3.25 -2.36
C THR A 338 3.99 -2.25 -3.13
N LEU A 339 5.20 -1.95 -2.64
CA LEU A 339 6.13 -1.08 -3.34
C LEU A 339 6.57 -1.67 -4.70
N VAL A 340 6.81 -2.98 -4.77
CA VAL A 340 7.19 -3.66 -6.01
C VAL A 340 6.05 -3.75 -7.01
N ILE A 341 4.82 -4.07 -6.56
CA ILE A 341 3.66 -4.06 -7.45
C ILE A 341 3.44 -2.65 -8.03
N LEU A 342 3.59 -1.62 -7.20
CA LEU A 342 3.47 -0.23 -7.63
C LEU A 342 4.56 0.16 -8.65
N LEU A 343 5.80 -0.31 -8.47
CA LEU A 343 6.86 -0.14 -9.47
C LEU A 343 6.56 -0.87 -10.78
N GLY A 344 5.89 -2.02 -10.74
CA GLY A 344 5.44 -2.76 -11.92
C GLY A 344 4.14 -2.26 -12.56
N SER A 345 3.49 -1.24 -11.98
CA SER A 345 2.18 -0.71 -12.44
C SER A 345 2.31 0.48 -13.39
N ILE A 346 3.42 0.57 -14.13
CA ILE A 346 3.73 1.72 -15.02
C ILE A 346 2.68 1.85 -16.13
N ASP A 347 2.44 0.76 -16.86
CA ASP A 347 1.57 0.75 -18.04
C ASP A 347 0.17 0.18 -17.79
N GLN A 348 -0.01 -0.54 -16.68
CA GLN A 348 -1.29 -1.16 -16.34
C GLN A 348 -1.44 -1.29 -14.82
N ILE A 349 -2.68 -1.19 -14.35
CA ILE A 349 -2.98 -1.35 -12.93
C ILE A 349 -3.13 -2.84 -12.61
N HIS A 350 -2.35 -3.33 -11.64
CA HIS A 350 -2.39 -4.72 -11.21
C HIS A 350 -3.36 -4.94 -10.03
N PHE A 351 -4.65 -4.74 -10.27
CA PHE A 351 -5.70 -4.88 -9.24
C PHE A 351 -5.66 -6.25 -8.53
N ALA A 352 -5.64 -7.32 -9.34
CA ALA A 352 -5.64 -8.70 -8.87
C ALA A 352 -4.38 -9.06 -8.06
N ALA A 353 -3.23 -8.49 -8.40
CA ALA A 353 -1.95 -8.83 -7.77
C ALA A 353 -1.96 -8.54 -6.27
N HIS A 354 -2.46 -7.36 -5.88
CA HIS A 354 -2.54 -6.99 -4.46
C HIS A 354 -3.43 -7.95 -3.67
N GLU A 355 -4.59 -8.31 -4.22
CA GLU A 355 -5.52 -9.20 -3.53
C GLU A 355 -4.98 -10.61 -3.36
N VAL A 356 -4.39 -11.22 -4.41
CA VAL A 356 -3.82 -12.57 -4.32
C VAL A 356 -2.63 -12.59 -3.39
N TYR A 357 -1.65 -11.71 -3.63
CA TYR A 357 -0.34 -11.83 -3.00
C TYR A 357 -0.37 -11.43 -1.53
N THR A 358 -1.22 -10.47 -1.16
CA THR A 358 -1.36 -10.09 0.26
C THR A 358 -2.25 -11.05 1.05
N SER A 359 -3.11 -11.86 0.40
CA SER A 359 -4.05 -12.76 1.08
C SER A 359 -3.39 -13.68 2.11
N VAL A 360 -2.27 -14.30 1.76
CA VAL A 360 -1.51 -15.21 2.65
C VAL A 360 -0.89 -14.43 3.82
N LEU A 361 -0.44 -13.19 3.58
CA LEU A 361 0.12 -12.32 4.61
C LEU A 361 -0.98 -11.83 5.58
N ILE A 362 -2.17 -11.50 5.08
CA ILE A 362 -3.34 -11.13 5.87
C ILE A 362 -3.82 -12.32 6.71
N ALA A 363 -3.93 -13.52 6.12
CA ALA A 363 -4.27 -14.74 6.84
C ALA A 363 -3.24 -15.05 7.95
N SER A 364 -1.94 -14.87 7.66
CA SER A 364 -0.86 -15.00 8.64
C SER A 364 -0.97 -13.99 9.78
N ALA A 365 -1.36 -12.74 9.48
CA ALA A 365 -1.61 -11.71 10.50
C ALA A 365 -2.82 -12.08 11.38
N GLY A 366 -3.91 -12.59 10.77
CA GLY A 366 -5.03 -13.18 11.49
C GLY A 366 -4.57 -14.30 12.45
N GLY A 367 -3.73 -15.20 11.96
CA GLY A 367 -3.13 -16.27 12.77
C GLY A 367 -2.30 -15.73 13.95
N ALA A 368 -1.54 -14.66 13.74
CA ALA A 368 -0.79 -13.99 14.80
C ALA A 368 -1.68 -13.39 15.88
N PHE A 369 -2.82 -12.78 15.50
CA PHE A 369 -3.83 -12.31 16.46
C PHE A 369 -4.41 -13.45 17.29
N VAL A 370 -4.68 -14.60 16.67
CA VAL A 370 -5.16 -15.80 17.37
C VAL A 370 -4.11 -16.31 18.36
N LEU A 371 -2.85 -16.44 17.93
CA LEU A 371 -1.74 -16.86 18.80
C LEU A 371 -1.54 -15.92 19.99
N TYR A 372 -1.60 -14.61 19.77
CA TYR A 372 -1.43 -13.61 20.82
C TYR A 372 -2.64 -13.55 21.77
N GLY A 373 -3.87 -13.60 21.23
CA GLY A 373 -5.11 -13.54 22.02
C GLY A 373 -5.41 -14.82 22.81
N THR A 374 -4.74 -15.93 22.48
CA THR A 374 -4.80 -17.21 23.20
C THR A 374 -3.49 -17.56 23.91
N ARG A 375 -2.59 -16.59 24.11
CA ARG A 375 -1.26 -16.79 24.71
C ARG A 375 -1.28 -17.40 26.11
N ASP A 376 -2.37 -17.25 26.85
CA ASP A 376 -2.57 -17.79 28.20
C ASP A 376 -3.08 -19.25 28.18
N GLU A 377 -3.52 -19.76 27.03
CA GLU A 377 -4.04 -21.11 26.83
C GLU A 377 -2.91 -22.12 26.49
N PRO A 378 -3.09 -23.44 26.66
CA PRO A 378 -2.05 -24.42 26.30
C PRO A 378 -1.72 -24.37 24.79
N PRO A 379 -0.44 -24.58 24.38
CA PRO A 379 -0.01 -24.44 22.99
C PRO A 379 -0.75 -25.39 22.02
N GLN A 380 -1.15 -26.57 22.49
CA GLN A 380 -1.93 -27.54 21.70
C GLN A 380 -3.27 -26.95 21.25
N ARG A 381 -3.96 -26.22 22.14
CA ARG A 381 -5.24 -25.57 21.81
C ARG A 381 -5.06 -24.46 20.77
N ARG A 382 -3.98 -23.69 20.87
CA ARG A 382 -3.67 -22.63 19.89
C ARG A 382 -3.41 -23.21 18.51
N MET A 383 -2.64 -24.30 18.44
CA MET A 383 -2.37 -24.99 17.19
C MET A 383 -3.65 -25.62 16.62
N ALA A 384 -4.47 -26.26 17.46
CA ALA A 384 -5.75 -26.82 17.04
C ALA A 384 -6.68 -25.77 16.40
N LEU A 385 -6.74 -24.56 16.97
CA LEU A 385 -7.51 -23.46 16.37
C LEU A 385 -6.99 -23.07 14.98
N LEU A 386 -5.67 -22.91 14.83
CA LEU A 386 -5.08 -22.56 13.53
C LEU A 386 -5.26 -23.67 12.50
N VAL A 387 -5.03 -24.93 12.88
CA VAL A 387 -5.23 -26.09 12.00
C VAL A 387 -6.69 -26.22 11.60
N ALA A 388 -7.63 -25.99 12.52
CA ALA A 388 -9.06 -26.02 12.19
C ALA A 388 -9.44 -24.92 11.20
N ALA A 389 -8.91 -23.70 11.35
CA ALA A 389 -9.15 -22.62 10.40
C ALA A 389 -8.52 -22.90 9.03
N LEU A 390 -7.29 -23.42 8.99
CA LEU A 390 -6.63 -23.82 7.73
C LEU A 390 -7.36 -24.99 7.04
N ALA A 391 -7.86 -25.97 7.80
CA ALA A 391 -8.68 -27.05 7.26
C ALA A 391 -10.00 -26.52 6.70
N CYS A 392 -10.64 -25.58 7.39
CA CYS A 392 -11.85 -24.89 6.90
C CYS A 392 -11.56 -24.13 5.60
N SER A 393 -10.47 -23.36 5.54
CA SER A 393 -10.01 -22.68 4.32
C SER A 393 -9.76 -23.66 3.18
N GLY A 394 -9.02 -24.74 3.41
CA GLY A 394 -8.72 -25.75 2.38
C GLY A 394 -9.96 -26.46 1.85
N LEU A 395 -10.88 -26.85 2.74
CA LEU A 395 -12.16 -27.45 2.36
C LEU A 395 -13.03 -26.47 1.56
N GLY A 396 -13.09 -25.21 1.99
CA GLY A 396 -13.87 -24.18 1.31
C GLY A 396 -13.33 -23.85 -0.09
N VAL A 397 -12.01 -23.72 -0.23
CA VAL A 397 -11.34 -23.56 -1.53
C VAL A 397 -11.69 -24.71 -2.47
N TRP A 398 -11.67 -25.96 -1.97
CA TRP A 398 -11.87 -27.14 -2.82
C TRP A 398 -13.35 -27.44 -3.14
N LEU A 399 -14.24 -27.28 -2.17
CA LEU A 399 -15.63 -27.75 -2.27
C LEU A 399 -16.64 -26.65 -2.59
N ALA A 400 -16.34 -25.40 -2.22
CA ALA A 400 -17.36 -24.34 -2.21
C ALA A 400 -16.78 -22.94 -2.47
N PRO A 401 -16.04 -22.71 -3.57
CA PRO A 401 -15.44 -21.41 -3.85
C PRO A 401 -16.48 -20.27 -3.91
N GLY A 402 -17.70 -20.55 -4.39
CA GLY A 402 -18.78 -19.56 -4.49
C GLY A 402 -19.58 -19.26 -3.21
N TRP A 403 -19.29 -19.91 -2.08
CA TRP A 403 -20.18 -19.83 -0.89
C TRP A 403 -20.28 -18.40 -0.31
N TRP A 404 -19.23 -17.59 -0.44
CA TRP A 404 -19.25 -16.22 0.10
C TRP A 404 -20.16 -15.25 -0.68
N GLY A 405 -20.74 -15.68 -1.82
CA GLY A 405 -21.61 -14.86 -2.65
C GLY A 405 -20.86 -13.75 -3.39
N GLY A 406 -21.60 -12.77 -3.91
CA GLY A 406 -21.06 -11.75 -4.80
C GLY A 406 -20.38 -12.39 -6.01
N ASP A 407 -19.23 -11.85 -6.40
CA ASP A 407 -18.50 -12.31 -7.59
C ASP A 407 -17.46 -13.39 -7.23
N ALA A 408 -17.77 -14.23 -6.24
CA ALA A 408 -16.85 -15.26 -5.75
C ALA A 408 -16.40 -16.27 -6.81
N LEU A 409 -17.22 -16.47 -7.85
CA LEU A 409 -16.91 -17.39 -8.97
C LEU A 409 -16.15 -16.70 -10.11
N GLU A 410 -15.97 -15.38 -10.06
CA GLU A 410 -15.22 -14.67 -11.08
C GLU A 410 -13.72 -14.92 -10.95
N ALA A 411 -13.08 -15.02 -12.11
CA ALA A 411 -11.68 -15.33 -12.24
C ALA A 411 -10.82 -14.09 -11.93
N LEU A 412 -9.89 -14.25 -10.99
CA LEU A 412 -8.92 -13.23 -10.62
C LEU A 412 -7.54 -13.51 -11.26
N SER A 413 -7.29 -14.77 -11.63
CA SER A 413 -6.26 -15.20 -12.58
C SER A 413 -6.70 -16.49 -13.27
N SER A 414 -5.89 -17.04 -14.17
CA SER A 414 -6.17 -18.31 -14.86
C SER A 414 -6.40 -19.51 -13.92
N LEU A 415 -5.94 -19.44 -12.67
CA LEU A 415 -6.03 -20.53 -11.69
C LEU A 415 -6.75 -20.14 -10.39
N VAL A 416 -7.02 -18.85 -10.17
CA VAL A 416 -7.51 -18.34 -8.89
C VAL A 416 -8.80 -17.57 -9.09
N LEU A 417 -9.86 -17.99 -8.41
CA LEU A 417 -11.13 -17.28 -8.29
C LEU A 417 -11.08 -16.31 -7.11
N ARG A 418 -11.90 -15.26 -7.15
CA ARG A 418 -12.11 -14.34 -6.01
C ARG A 418 -12.50 -15.07 -4.73
N GLY A 419 -13.36 -16.08 -4.86
CA GLY A 419 -13.80 -16.95 -3.76
C GLY A 419 -12.65 -17.73 -3.09
N HIS A 420 -11.60 -18.11 -3.83
CA HIS A 420 -10.43 -18.76 -3.25
C HIS A 420 -9.70 -17.81 -2.29
N VAL A 421 -9.52 -16.54 -2.68
CA VAL A 421 -8.90 -15.51 -1.84
C VAL A 421 -9.73 -15.30 -0.57
N ALA A 422 -11.05 -15.20 -0.70
CA ALA A 422 -11.96 -15.08 0.43
C ALA A 422 -11.85 -16.27 1.41
N TRP A 423 -11.76 -17.50 0.91
CA TRP A 423 -11.56 -18.69 1.75
C TRP A 423 -10.20 -18.77 2.44
N ILE A 424 -9.13 -18.23 1.84
CA ILE A 424 -7.82 -18.15 2.48
C ILE A 424 -7.86 -17.19 3.67
N VAL A 425 -8.59 -16.08 3.55
CA VAL A 425 -8.55 -14.96 4.50
C VAL A 425 -9.64 -15.06 5.57
N LEU A 426 -10.92 -15.20 5.17
CA LEU A 426 -12.07 -15.01 6.06
C LEU A 426 -12.11 -15.98 7.25
N PRO A 427 -11.87 -17.30 7.12
CA PRO A 427 -11.96 -18.22 8.26
C PRO A 427 -11.04 -17.83 9.42
N VAL A 428 -9.83 -17.37 9.12
CA VAL A 428 -8.86 -16.95 10.13
C VAL A 428 -9.23 -15.59 10.73
N LEU A 429 -9.67 -14.63 9.91
CA LEU A 429 -10.10 -13.31 10.40
C LEU A 429 -11.36 -13.40 11.28
N LEU A 430 -12.37 -14.15 10.85
CA LEU A 430 -13.61 -14.37 11.59
C LEU A 430 -13.35 -15.08 12.93
N MET A 431 -12.34 -15.97 12.99
CA MET A 431 -11.88 -16.55 14.25
C MET A 431 -11.15 -15.52 15.13
N ALA A 432 -10.33 -14.64 14.54
CA ALA A 432 -9.55 -13.64 15.28
C ALA A 432 -10.42 -12.55 15.93
N VAL A 433 -11.50 -12.10 15.28
CA VAL A 433 -12.41 -11.04 15.77
C VAL A 433 -12.91 -11.29 17.21
N PRO A 434 -13.60 -12.40 17.53
CA PRO A 434 -14.09 -12.65 18.88
C PRO A 434 -12.97 -12.88 19.89
N ILE A 435 -11.82 -13.40 19.46
CA ILE A 435 -10.64 -13.61 20.32
C ILE A 435 -10.05 -12.26 20.77
N VAL A 436 -9.87 -11.33 19.84
CA VAL A 436 -9.37 -9.97 20.13
C VAL A 436 -10.40 -9.17 20.92
N ALA A 437 -11.70 -9.29 20.60
CA ALA A 437 -12.77 -8.65 21.38
C ALA A 437 -12.80 -9.13 22.84
N ARG A 438 -12.63 -10.44 23.06
CA ARG A 438 -12.51 -11.03 24.41
C ARG A 438 -11.31 -10.45 25.16
N GLU A 439 -10.17 -10.31 24.49
CA GLU A 439 -8.96 -9.73 25.08
C GLU A 439 -9.15 -8.24 25.41
N LEU A 440 -9.77 -7.45 24.53
CA LEU A 440 -10.15 -6.07 24.81
C LEU A 440 -11.02 -5.98 26.07
N GLY A 441 -12.05 -6.83 26.18
CA GLY A 441 -12.92 -6.89 27.36
C GLY A 441 -12.15 -7.21 28.66
N ARG A 442 -11.14 -8.08 28.60
CA ARG A 442 -10.24 -8.35 29.75
C ARG A 442 -9.43 -7.10 30.13
N ARG A 443 -8.89 -6.36 29.15
CA ARG A 443 -8.09 -5.14 29.40
C ARG A 443 -8.92 -3.99 29.95
N VAL A 444 -10.19 -3.89 29.53
CA VAL A 444 -11.14 -2.90 30.07
C VAL A 444 -11.48 -3.22 31.52
N ARG A 445 -11.75 -4.48 31.86
CA ARG A 445 -12.09 -4.92 33.22
C ARG A 445 -10.92 -4.98 34.20
N ALA A 446 -9.68 -4.90 33.72
CA ALA A 446 -8.50 -4.90 34.58
C ALA A 446 -8.48 -3.68 35.52
N THR A 447 -8.25 -3.92 36.80
CA THR A 447 -8.12 -2.86 37.82
C THR A 447 -6.91 -1.98 37.51
N SER A 448 -7.11 -0.66 37.37
CA SER A 448 -6.03 0.31 37.19
C SER A 448 -6.49 1.70 37.58
N SER A 449 -5.58 2.48 38.17
CA SER A 449 -5.78 3.90 38.50
C SER A 449 -5.84 4.81 37.27
N THR A 450 -5.41 4.32 36.10
CA THR A 450 -5.45 5.10 34.86
C THR A 450 -6.82 5.01 34.18
N PRO A 451 -7.38 6.12 33.65
CA PRO A 451 -8.65 6.08 32.93
C PRO A 451 -8.52 5.31 31.61
N LEU A 452 -9.59 4.67 31.16
CA LEU A 452 -9.60 3.75 29.99
C LEU A 452 -9.00 4.37 28.72
N TRP A 453 -9.29 5.65 28.45
CA TRP A 453 -8.78 6.37 27.28
C TRP A 453 -7.27 6.61 27.31
N ARG A 454 -6.61 6.54 28.49
CA ARG A 454 -5.13 6.65 28.61
C ARG A 454 -4.43 5.28 28.64
N ARG A 455 -5.17 4.18 28.75
CA ARG A 455 -4.61 2.82 28.84
C ARG A 455 -4.15 2.34 27.47
N ILE A 456 -2.83 2.29 27.24
CA ILE A 456 -2.25 1.78 25.98
C ILE A 456 -2.80 0.40 25.61
N PRO A 457 -2.87 -0.60 26.52
CA PRO A 457 -3.38 -1.90 26.14
C PRO A 457 -4.82 -1.86 25.65
N VAL A 458 -5.68 -1.03 26.25
CA VAL A 458 -7.08 -0.91 25.80
C VAL A 458 -7.10 -0.32 24.40
N GLN A 459 -6.46 0.83 24.20
CA GLN A 459 -6.51 1.54 22.93
C GLN A 459 -5.84 0.75 21.78
N ALA A 460 -4.74 0.05 22.04
CA ALA A 460 -4.09 -0.81 21.04
C ALA A 460 -5.01 -1.97 20.60
N HIS A 461 -5.77 -2.57 21.52
CA HIS A 461 -6.72 -3.64 21.16
C HIS A 461 -7.96 -3.08 20.46
N VAL A 462 -8.37 -1.84 20.75
CA VAL A 462 -9.42 -1.14 19.97
C VAL A 462 -8.96 -0.97 18.52
N VAL A 463 -7.71 -0.53 18.29
CA VAL A 463 -7.14 -0.41 16.94
C VAL A 463 -7.10 -1.76 16.23
N HIS A 464 -6.61 -2.82 16.88
CA HIS A 464 -6.54 -4.14 16.27
C HIS A 464 -7.91 -4.76 15.98
N LEU A 465 -8.90 -4.56 16.86
CA LEU A 465 -10.26 -4.98 16.61
C LEU A 465 -10.84 -4.23 15.41
N GLY A 466 -10.61 -2.91 15.34
CA GLY A 466 -11.01 -2.10 14.19
C GLY A 466 -10.39 -2.60 12.88
N LEU A 467 -9.09 -2.90 12.87
CA LEU A 467 -8.40 -3.47 11.72
C LEU A 467 -9.00 -4.81 11.26
N LEU A 468 -9.31 -5.72 12.20
CA LEU A 468 -9.92 -7.00 11.86
C LEU A 468 -11.32 -6.85 11.25
N LEU A 469 -12.15 -5.95 11.79
CA LEU A 469 -13.47 -5.67 11.22
C LEU A 469 -13.35 -5.04 9.83
N LEU A 470 -12.42 -4.09 9.67
CA LEU A 470 -12.15 -3.46 8.38
C LEU A 470 -11.73 -4.49 7.34
N LEU A 471 -10.80 -5.39 7.67
CA LEU A 471 -10.33 -6.44 6.75
C LEU A 471 -11.44 -7.42 6.37
N VAL A 472 -12.33 -7.79 7.31
CA VAL A 472 -13.49 -8.63 6.99
C VAL A 472 -14.42 -7.89 6.01
N GLY A 473 -14.76 -6.63 6.30
CA GLY A 473 -15.57 -5.82 5.39
C GLY A 473 -14.91 -5.65 4.01
N HIS A 474 -13.61 -5.41 3.98
CA HIS A 474 -12.83 -5.23 2.74
C HIS A 474 -12.89 -6.45 1.83
N VAL A 475 -12.81 -7.68 2.36
CA VAL A 475 -12.96 -8.89 1.54
C VAL A 475 -14.34 -8.92 0.86
N PHE A 476 -15.40 -8.56 1.58
CA PHE A 476 -16.76 -8.55 1.02
C PHE A 476 -17.03 -7.40 0.05
N THR A 477 -16.43 -6.23 0.25
CA THR A 477 -16.70 -5.05 -0.57
C THR A 477 -15.69 -4.82 -1.69
N THR A 478 -14.51 -5.43 -1.61
CA THR A 478 -13.41 -5.22 -2.57
C THR A 478 -13.08 -6.51 -3.31
N THR A 479 -12.74 -7.59 -2.58
CA THR A 479 -12.33 -8.85 -3.22
C THR A 479 -13.47 -9.59 -3.90
N LEU A 480 -14.64 -9.64 -3.27
CA LEU A 480 -15.84 -10.32 -3.77
C LEU A 480 -16.73 -9.45 -4.67
N VAL A 481 -16.18 -8.34 -5.17
CA VAL A 481 -16.87 -7.42 -6.10
C VAL A 481 -15.95 -7.12 -7.27
N ASP A 482 -16.28 -7.63 -8.45
CA ASP A 482 -15.61 -7.38 -9.70
C ASP A 482 -16.14 -6.13 -10.39
N ARG A 483 -15.40 -5.04 -10.26
CA ARG A 483 -15.76 -3.74 -10.88
C ARG A 483 -15.53 -3.68 -12.39
N GLY A 484 -14.92 -4.73 -12.97
CA GLY A 484 -14.74 -4.85 -14.41
C GLY A 484 -15.85 -5.62 -15.10
N ASP A 485 -16.67 -6.36 -14.35
CA ASP A 485 -17.65 -7.28 -14.93
C ASP A 485 -18.86 -6.52 -15.51
N PRO A 486 -19.18 -6.71 -16.80
CA PRO A 486 -20.38 -6.14 -17.42
C PRO A 486 -21.70 -6.54 -16.75
N ILE A 487 -21.74 -7.63 -15.95
CA ILE A 487 -22.95 -8.09 -15.26
C ILE A 487 -23.53 -7.03 -14.31
N HIS A 488 -22.69 -6.13 -13.81
CA HIS A 488 -23.13 -5.03 -12.94
C HIS A 488 -23.79 -3.89 -13.69
N ARG A 489 -23.75 -3.88 -15.04
CA ARG A 489 -24.40 -2.86 -15.88
C ARG A 489 -25.81 -3.29 -16.23
N ILE A 490 -26.78 -2.70 -15.57
CA ILE A 490 -28.19 -3.03 -15.71
C ILE A 490 -28.85 -2.02 -16.64
N THR A 491 -29.48 -2.49 -17.71
CA THR A 491 -30.35 -1.66 -18.56
C THR A 491 -31.77 -1.74 -18.01
N MET A 492 -32.35 -0.58 -17.69
CA MET A 492 -33.69 -0.44 -17.12
C MET A 492 -34.57 0.32 -18.09
N LEU A 493 -35.76 -0.22 -18.37
CA LEU A 493 -36.81 0.48 -19.11
C LEU A 493 -37.67 1.29 -18.13
N GLN A 494 -38.20 2.42 -18.60
CA GLN A 494 -39.03 3.29 -17.76
C GLN A 494 -40.26 2.54 -17.24
N ASP A 495 -40.54 2.69 -15.95
CA ASP A 495 -41.61 2.06 -15.19
C ASP A 495 -41.61 0.51 -15.18
N GLU A 496 -40.56 -0.13 -15.70
CA GLU A 496 -40.38 -1.58 -15.65
C GLU A 496 -39.40 -1.99 -14.54
N ALA A 497 -39.83 -2.93 -13.69
CA ALA A 497 -39.00 -3.44 -12.60
C ALA A 497 -38.03 -4.51 -13.11
N VAL A 498 -36.72 -4.27 -12.95
CA VAL A 498 -35.67 -5.26 -13.21
C VAL A 498 -35.21 -5.87 -11.89
N VAL A 499 -35.23 -7.21 -11.78
CA VAL A 499 -34.85 -7.92 -10.56
C VAL A 499 -33.45 -8.52 -10.70
N VAL A 500 -32.52 -8.11 -9.83
CA VAL A 500 -31.16 -8.67 -9.75
C VAL A 500 -30.83 -8.97 -8.29
N ASP A 501 -30.36 -10.20 -8.02
CA ASP A 501 -29.99 -10.69 -6.69
C ASP A 501 -31.00 -10.39 -5.56
N GLY A 502 -32.28 -10.54 -5.88
CA GLY A 502 -33.40 -10.38 -4.96
C GLY A 502 -33.86 -8.93 -4.71
N LEU A 503 -33.24 -7.92 -5.35
CA LEU A 503 -33.78 -6.55 -5.35
C LEU A 503 -34.42 -6.24 -6.69
N SER A 504 -35.52 -5.49 -6.65
CA SER A 504 -36.09 -4.88 -7.85
C SER A 504 -35.69 -3.42 -7.95
N TYR A 505 -35.27 -3.01 -9.14
CA TYR A 505 -34.96 -1.64 -9.50
C TYR A 505 -35.95 -1.17 -10.56
N THR A 506 -36.62 -0.05 -10.30
CA THR A 506 -37.56 0.56 -11.26
C THR A 506 -37.09 1.97 -11.56
N PHE A 507 -36.72 2.22 -12.81
CA PHE A 507 -36.42 3.57 -13.30
C PHE A 507 -37.74 4.29 -13.58
N THR A 508 -37.99 5.42 -12.92
CA THR A 508 -39.29 6.13 -13.02
C THR A 508 -39.20 7.39 -13.87
N GLU A 509 -38.13 8.16 -13.73
CA GLU A 509 -38.02 9.49 -14.34
C GLU A 509 -36.56 9.87 -14.57
N LEU A 510 -36.31 10.62 -15.66
CA LEU A 510 -35.02 11.26 -15.94
C LEU A 510 -35.19 12.78 -15.81
N THR A 511 -34.48 13.38 -14.86
CA THR A 511 -34.56 14.81 -14.57
C THR A 511 -33.36 15.54 -15.15
N LEU A 512 -33.64 16.59 -15.93
CA LEU A 512 -32.66 17.59 -16.35
C LEU A 512 -32.55 18.66 -15.27
N VAL A 513 -31.36 18.83 -14.70
CA VAL A 513 -31.10 19.83 -13.67
C VAL A 513 -30.28 20.97 -14.28
N PRO A 514 -30.82 22.20 -14.33
CA PRO A 514 -30.11 23.35 -14.90
C PRO A 514 -28.99 23.84 -13.97
N GLU A 515 -28.10 24.69 -14.49
CA GLU A 515 -26.94 25.24 -13.75
C GLU A 515 -27.33 25.92 -12.43
N ASP A 516 -28.46 26.63 -12.39
CA ASP A 516 -28.91 27.39 -11.22
C ASP A 516 -29.36 26.52 -10.03
N GLU A 517 -29.68 25.26 -10.29
CA GLU A 517 -30.02 24.28 -9.25
C GLU A 517 -28.82 23.43 -8.81
N LEU A 518 -27.71 23.48 -9.55
CA LEU A 518 -26.48 22.74 -9.22
C LEU A 518 -25.52 23.56 -8.37
N ARG A 519 -24.87 22.88 -7.41
CA ARG A 519 -23.82 23.50 -6.59
C ARG A 519 -22.55 23.79 -7.41
N VAL A 520 -22.29 22.95 -8.41
CA VAL A 520 -21.14 22.97 -9.32
C VAL A 520 -21.56 22.37 -10.67
N GLY A 521 -21.00 22.88 -11.77
CA GLY A 521 -21.30 22.42 -13.13
C GLY A 521 -22.39 23.22 -13.83
N ASP A 522 -22.45 23.10 -15.16
CA ASP A 522 -23.24 23.95 -16.07
C ASP A 522 -24.54 23.24 -16.52
N GLY A 523 -25.03 22.31 -15.70
CA GLY A 523 -26.19 21.45 -15.98
C GLY A 523 -25.88 19.96 -15.81
N GLY A 524 -26.92 19.15 -15.56
CA GLY A 524 -26.78 17.72 -15.30
C GLY A 524 -28.04 16.91 -15.62
N ILE A 525 -27.89 15.60 -15.67
CA ILE A 525 -28.96 14.62 -15.89
C ILE A 525 -28.93 13.61 -14.75
N PHE A 526 -30.09 13.33 -14.15
CA PHE A 526 -30.24 12.41 -13.03
C PHE A 526 -31.39 11.43 -13.29
N ALA A 527 -31.17 10.15 -13.01
CA ALA A 527 -32.18 9.11 -13.14
C ALA A 527 -32.75 8.75 -11.76
N THR A 528 -34.05 8.85 -11.59
CA THR A 528 -34.75 8.43 -10.37
C THR A 528 -35.04 6.94 -10.43
N ILE A 529 -34.52 6.19 -9.45
CA ILE A 529 -34.64 4.73 -9.38
C ILE A 529 -35.24 4.34 -8.02
N GLU A 530 -36.39 3.69 -8.05
CA GLU A 530 -36.96 3.05 -6.87
C GLU A 530 -36.34 1.68 -6.62
N VAL A 531 -35.95 1.41 -5.37
CA VAL A 531 -35.35 0.15 -4.96
C VAL A 531 -36.26 -0.58 -3.98
N ARG A 532 -36.61 -1.83 -4.28
CA ARG A 532 -37.48 -2.65 -3.41
C ARG A 532 -36.89 -4.05 -3.16
N ASP A 533 -37.27 -4.64 -2.03
CA ASP A 533 -37.00 -6.02 -1.64
C ASP A 533 -38.33 -6.73 -1.48
N GLY A 534 -38.74 -7.47 -2.52
CA GLY A 534 -40.12 -7.95 -2.66
C GLY A 534 -41.11 -6.77 -2.61
N GLU A 535 -42.04 -6.80 -1.66
CA GLU A 535 -43.02 -5.71 -1.49
C GLU A 535 -42.46 -4.50 -0.70
N ARG A 536 -41.34 -4.66 0.01
CA ARG A 536 -40.79 -3.63 0.88
C ARG A 536 -40.03 -2.59 0.08
N ASN A 537 -40.48 -1.34 0.11
CA ASN A 537 -39.70 -0.22 -0.42
C ASN A 537 -38.48 0.04 0.47
N LEU A 538 -37.28 0.03 -0.11
CA LEU A 538 -36.03 0.31 0.58
C LEU A 538 -35.60 1.78 0.48
N GLY A 539 -36.05 2.49 -0.56
CA GLY A 539 -35.73 3.89 -0.82
C GLY A 539 -35.67 4.19 -2.33
N THR A 540 -35.43 5.46 -2.63
CA THR A 540 -35.20 5.97 -3.99
C THR A 540 -33.77 6.50 -4.06
N VAL A 541 -33.12 6.31 -5.21
CA VAL A 541 -31.78 6.81 -5.51
C VAL A 541 -31.78 7.60 -6.81
N GLU A 542 -30.88 8.58 -6.91
CA GLU A 542 -30.80 9.55 -8.01
C GLU A 542 -29.36 9.63 -8.57
N PRO A 543 -28.80 8.55 -9.14
CA PRO A 543 -27.51 8.63 -9.83
C PRO A 543 -27.61 9.51 -11.08
N GLY A 544 -26.53 10.19 -11.43
CA GLY A 544 -26.54 11.12 -12.55
C GLY A 544 -25.18 11.48 -13.12
N MET A 545 -25.17 12.53 -13.94
CA MET A 545 -24.02 13.10 -14.61
C MET A 545 -24.11 14.62 -14.60
N VAL A 546 -23.04 15.30 -14.21
CA VAL A 546 -22.92 16.75 -14.20
C VAL A 546 -21.89 17.18 -15.25
N ARG A 547 -22.23 18.19 -16.05
CA ARG A 547 -21.36 18.77 -17.07
C ARG A 547 -20.53 19.91 -16.50
N PHE A 548 -19.28 20.02 -16.94
CA PHE A 548 -18.37 21.10 -16.56
C PHE A 548 -17.80 21.77 -17.80
N ASP A 549 -17.88 23.10 -17.85
CA ASP A 549 -17.48 23.95 -18.97
C ASP A 549 -18.22 23.60 -20.28
N ALA A 550 -18.53 24.59 -21.11
CA ALA A 550 -19.36 24.42 -22.32
C ALA A 550 -18.85 23.37 -23.36
N SER A 551 -17.65 22.81 -23.16
CA SER A 551 -17.01 21.77 -23.98
C SER A 551 -16.33 20.64 -23.17
N GLY A 552 -16.56 20.51 -21.86
CA GLY A 552 -15.84 19.54 -21.01
C GLY A 552 -16.51 18.17 -20.88
N PHE A 553 -15.74 17.20 -20.39
CA PHE A 553 -16.20 15.82 -20.14
C PHE A 553 -17.23 15.81 -18.99
N PRO A 554 -18.40 15.17 -19.16
CA PRO A 554 -19.35 15.02 -18.06
C PRO A 554 -18.80 14.12 -16.97
N ARG A 555 -19.10 14.43 -15.72
CA ARG A 555 -18.67 13.69 -14.54
C ARG A 555 -19.85 12.93 -13.95
N SER A 556 -19.67 11.66 -13.60
CA SER A 556 -20.69 10.91 -12.88
C SER A 556 -20.89 11.44 -11.46
N GLU A 557 -22.16 11.57 -11.07
CA GLU A 557 -22.62 11.70 -9.70
C GLU A 557 -23.16 10.35 -9.23
N VAL A 558 -22.51 9.80 -8.21
CA VAL A 558 -22.80 8.49 -7.65
C VAL A 558 -23.83 8.65 -6.54
N ASP A 559 -24.85 7.79 -6.51
CA ASP A 559 -25.77 7.71 -5.37
C ASP A 559 -25.72 6.34 -4.70
N VAL A 560 -25.99 6.31 -3.40
CA VAL A 560 -25.77 5.13 -2.56
C VAL A 560 -26.94 4.87 -1.60
N LEU A 561 -27.57 3.72 -1.79
CA LEU A 561 -28.56 3.18 -0.87
C LEU A 561 -27.88 2.54 0.34
N ARG A 562 -27.94 3.22 1.50
CA ARG A 562 -27.27 2.79 2.73
C ARG A 562 -28.09 1.78 3.51
N ARG A 563 -27.48 0.64 3.89
CA ARG A 563 -28.19 -0.43 4.63
C ARG A 563 -27.31 -1.09 5.68
N TRP A 564 -27.95 -1.61 6.74
CA TRP A 564 -27.25 -2.40 7.77
C TRP A 564 -26.62 -3.69 7.24
N SER A 565 -27.17 -4.27 6.16
CA SER A 565 -26.61 -5.48 5.52
C SER A 565 -25.48 -5.17 4.53
N GLY A 566 -25.27 -3.91 4.17
CA GLY A 566 -24.32 -3.48 3.14
C GLY A 566 -24.95 -2.52 2.14
N ASP A 567 -24.14 -1.59 1.66
CA ASP A 567 -24.60 -0.51 0.78
C ASP A 567 -24.81 -1.01 -0.66
N VAL A 568 -25.60 -0.29 -1.44
CA VAL A 568 -25.76 -0.50 -2.89
C VAL A 568 -25.45 0.81 -3.59
N VAL A 569 -24.45 0.79 -4.46
CA VAL A 569 -23.93 1.96 -5.17
C VAL A 569 -24.48 1.96 -6.58
N PHE A 570 -24.97 3.12 -7.03
CA PHE A 570 -25.55 3.33 -8.35
C PHE A 570 -24.74 4.38 -9.09
N ILE A 571 -24.36 4.05 -10.33
CA ILE A 571 -23.48 4.87 -11.14
C ILE A 571 -24.07 4.98 -12.53
N PHE A 572 -24.27 6.22 -12.97
CA PHE A 572 -24.78 6.48 -14.30
C PHE A 572 -23.69 6.17 -15.34
N ASP A 573 -24.03 5.41 -16.39
CA ASP A 573 -23.05 5.01 -17.39
C ASP A 573 -22.61 6.19 -18.26
N TYR A 574 -21.32 6.51 -18.21
CA TYR A 574 -20.70 7.60 -18.95
C TYR A 574 -21.03 7.55 -20.47
N SER A 575 -20.95 6.38 -21.08
CA SER A 575 -21.12 6.21 -22.53
C SER A 575 -22.53 6.49 -23.04
N GLN A 576 -23.52 6.59 -22.14
CA GLN A 576 -24.87 7.00 -22.49
C GLN A 576 -25.07 8.51 -22.44
N ALA A 577 -24.31 9.24 -21.63
CA ALA A 577 -24.52 10.69 -21.50
C ALA A 577 -24.25 11.44 -22.81
N ASP A 578 -23.25 11.03 -23.59
CA ASP A 578 -22.98 11.60 -24.92
C ASP A 578 -24.16 11.43 -25.88
N THR A 579 -24.99 10.39 -25.70
CA THR A 579 -26.18 10.15 -26.52
C THR A 579 -27.45 10.78 -25.95
N LEU A 580 -27.59 10.80 -24.62
CA LEU A 580 -28.79 11.27 -23.94
C LEU A 580 -28.80 12.79 -23.78
N MET A 581 -27.65 13.43 -23.54
CA MET A 581 -27.57 14.89 -23.37
C MET A 581 -28.02 15.68 -24.61
N PRO A 582 -27.62 15.33 -25.86
CA PRO A 582 -28.10 16.02 -27.04
C PRO A 582 -29.59 15.76 -27.35
N GLN A 583 -30.10 14.56 -27.03
CA GLN A 583 -31.49 14.17 -27.27
C GLN A 583 -32.46 14.86 -26.31
N THR A 584 -32.07 15.01 -25.05
CA THR A 584 -32.90 15.62 -24.00
C THR A 584 -32.92 17.16 -24.07
N LEU A 585 -31.90 17.81 -24.63
CA LEU A 585 -31.88 19.27 -24.88
C LEU A 585 -32.80 19.75 -26.01
N GLY A 586 -33.30 18.84 -26.85
CA GLY A 586 -34.14 19.17 -28.01
C GLY A 586 -35.66 19.05 -27.78
N ASP A 587 -36.09 18.25 -26.80
CA ASP A 587 -37.49 17.80 -26.65
C ASP A 587 -37.96 17.67 -25.17
N ASP A 588 -37.45 18.51 -24.25
CA ASP A 588 -37.85 18.54 -22.82
C ASP A 588 -37.74 17.19 -22.07
N GLY A 589 -36.93 16.25 -22.56
CA GLY A 589 -36.78 14.92 -21.95
C GLY A 589 -37.86 13.90 -22.33
N GLU A 590 -38.85 14.26 -23.15
CA GLU A 590 -39.84 13.32 -23.68
C GLU A 590 -39.17 12.37 -24.69
N GLY A 591 -38.94 11.10 -24.30
CA GLY A 591 -38.49 10.04 -25.22
C GLY A 591 -37.29 9.19 -24.76
N VAL A 592 -36.81 9.33 -23.52
CA VAL A 592 -35.80 8.40 -22.98
C VAL A 592 -36.48 7.20 -22.32
N ASP A 593 -36.73 6.16 -23.11
CA ASP A 593 -37.41 4.94 -22.64
C ASP A 593 -36.51 4.01 -21.82
N ALA A 594 -35.18 4.23 -21.83
CA ALA A 594 -34.21 3.33 -21.20
C ALA A 594 -32.98 4.05 -20.66
N VAL A 595 -32.50 3.61 -19.49
CA VAL A 595 -31.23 4.03 -18.90
C VAL A 595 -30.38 2.82 -18.55
N ARG A 596 -29.06 2.96 -18.63
CA ARG A 596 -28.09 1.94 -18.21
C ARG A 596 -27.33 2.46 -16.99
N ILE A 597 -27.48 1.73 -15.90
CA ILE A 597 -26.93 2.08 -14.59
C ILE A 597 -26.04 0.93 -14.14
N THR A 598 -24.83 1.26 -13.69
CA THR A 598 -23.96 0.28 -13.03
C THR A 598 -24.35 0.20 -11.57
N VAL A 599 -24.64 -1.00 -11.07
CA VAL A 599 -25.10 -1.23 -9.70
C VAL A 599 -24.15 -2.17 -8.98
N TYR A 600 -23.41 -1.67 -8.00
CA TYR A 600 -22.54 -2.47 -7.15
C TYR A 600 -23.17 -2.74 -5.80
N ARG A 601 -23.26 -4.01 -5.41
CA ARG A 601 -23.64 -4.39 -4.04
C ARG A 601 -22.37 -4.53 -3.22
N LEU A 602 -22.33 -3.87 -2.07
CA LEU A 602 -21.19 -3.89 -1.15
C LEU A 602 -21.61 -4.55 0.18
N PRO A 603 -21.71 -5.89 0.25
CA PRO A 603 -22.09 -6.59 1.47
C PRO A 603 -21.15 -6.22 2.63
N GLN A 604 -21.71 -6.08 3.83
CA GLN A 604 -20.92 -5.83 5.04
C GLN A 604 -20.07 -4.54 5.01
N SER A 605 -20.39 -3.56 4.16
CA SER A 605 -19.69 -2.27 4.09
C SER A 605 -19.61 -1.54 5.42
N HIS A 606 -20.62 -1.70 6.29
CA HIS A 606 -20.62 -1.15 7.64
C HIS A 606 -19.43 -1.62 8.48
N LEU A 607 -18.87 -2.82 8.24
CA LEU A 607 -17.69 -3.32 8.95
C LEU A 607 -16.42 -2.53 8.58
N VAL A 608 -16.32 -2.06 7.33
CA VAL A 608 -15.24 -1.17 6.88
C VAL A 608 -15.28 0.14 7.68
N TRP A 609 -16.46 0.77 7.71
CA TRP A 609 -16.66 2.05 8.40
C TRP A 609 -16.50 1.96 9.91
N VAL A 610 -17.09 0.95 10.55
CA VAL A 610 -16.95 0.69 11.99
C VAL A 610 -15.49 0.38 12.31
N GLY A 611 -14.82 -0.44 11.49
CA GLY A 611 -13.42 -0.80 11.66
C GLY A 611 -12.50 0.42 11.61
N TRP A 612 -12.66 1.26 10.59
CA TRP A 612 -11.94 2.52 10.45
C TRP A 612 -12.19 3.47 11.62
N GLY A 613 -13.45 3.64 12.03
CA GLY A 613 -13.83 4.49 13.17
C GLY A 613 -13.17 4.03 14.48
N LEU A 614 -13.17 2.73 14.77
CA LEU A 614 -12.48 2.17 15.94
C LEU A 614 -10.97 2.42 15.89
N MET A 615 -10.36 2.22 14.72
CA MET A 615 -8.94 2.54 14.51
C MET A 615 -8.63 4.00 14.84
N LEU A 616 -9.40 4.94 14.28
CA LEU A 616 -9.22 6.37 14.55
C LEU A 616 -9.37 6.72 16.03
N LEU A 617 -10.41 6.20 16.69
CA LEU A 617 -10.63 6.44 18.13
C LEU A 617 -9.46 5.94 18.98
N GLY A 618 -8.99 4.71 18.74
CA GLY A 618 -7.87 4.13 19.46
C GLY A 618 -6.56 4.89 19.22
N MET A 619 -6.30 5.29 17.97
CA MET A 619 -5.10 6.03 17.61
C MET A 619 -5.10 7.46 18.15
N ALA A 620 -6.23 8.17 18.09
CA ALA A 620 -6.38 9.50 18.66
C ALA A 620 -6.07 9.50 20.16
N ALA A 621 -6.64 8.54 20.89
CA ALA A 621 -6.40 8.36 22.33
C ALA A 621 -4.91 8.07 22.63
N LEU A 622 -4.23 7.29 21.79
CA LEU A 622 -2.79 7.01 21.91
C LEU A 622 -1.90 8.22 21.56
N GLY A 623 -2.30 9.02 20.57
CA GLY A 623 -1.58 10.20 20.08
C GLY A 623 -1.65 11.38 21.04
N LEU A 624 -2.85 11.71 21.53
CA LEU A 624 -3.11 12.88 22.39
C LEU A 624 -2.53 12.76 23.81
N ARG A 625 -2.07 11.57 24.21
CA ARG A 625 -1.54 11.31 25.56
C ARG A 625 -0.31 12.18 25.94
N HIS A 626 0.46 12.67 24.97
CA HIS A 626 1.72 13.41 25.23
C HIS A 626 1.60 14.92 25.07
N ALA A 627 0.42 15.45 24.73
CA ALA A 627 0.21 16.88 24.51
C ALA A 627 0.32 17.75 25.78
N GLY A 628 0.50 17.14 26.97
CA GLY A 628 0.58 17.87 28.24
C GLY A 628 1.71 17.43 29.19
N SER A 629 2.72 16.69 28.71
CA SER A 629 3.88 16.32 29.55
C SER A 629 5.12 17.12 29.14
N PRO A 630 5.82 17.79 30.08
CA PRO A 630 7.06 18.48 29.77
C PRO A 630 8.08 17.49 29.20
N PRO A 631 8.98 17.94 28.29
CA PRO A 631 10.03 17.07 27.77
C PRO A 631 10.87 16.52 28.93
N PRO A 632 11.31 15.24 28.89
CA PRO A 632 12.23 14.71 29.88
C PRO A 632 13.50 15.56 29.87
N SER A 633 14.00 15.92 31.05
CA SER A 633 15.26 16.66 31.19
C SER A 633 16.40 15.85 30.55
N SER A 634 17.32 16.54 29.89
CA SER A 634 18.44 15.98 29.13
C SER A 634 19.47 15.18 29.98
N ALA A 635 19.21 14.98 31.27
CA ALA A 635 20.12 14.33 32.21
C ALA A 635 19.90 12.80 32.33
N ALA A 636 18.98 12.20 31.58
CA ALA A 636 18.69 10.77 31.63
C ALA A 636 18.59 10.12 30.23
N ALA A 637 19.54 10.44 29.35
CA ALA A 637 19.72 9.77 28.06
C ALA A 637 21.12 9.16 27.96
#